data_AF-A0A9X2WSY2-F1
#
_entry.id   AF-A0A9X2WSY2-F1
#
_cell.length_a   1.000
_cell.length_b   1.000
_cell.length_c   1.000
_cell.angle_alpha   90.00
_cell.angle_beta   90.00
_cell.angle_gamma   90.00
#
_symmetry.space_group_name_H-M   'P 1'
#
loop_
_entity.id
_entity.type
_entity.pdbx_description
1 polymer ?
#
loop_
_entity_poly.entity_id
_entity_poly.type
_entity_poly.pdbx_seq_one_letter_code
_entity_poly.pdbx_strand_id
1 'polypeptide(L)'
;MLQRSELELGHSLDVAVLTQFANSLLLSTSAGESKRLIDPMLKQLCQIAAVELHPESFLDTEASHTPFGKAVSLTTAAQCAEDPERGRVFIQGIYQAIQDRLKAHPGQTVNILYAGTGPFAWLLLPLLPLFSASQIQVTLLDIHQASLDKVTKLIEHFDLADRVVESVCADATLWQPNTVVKFDVILSETMKHLLQQEPQVQIFTHLQAYLADDGVLIPQNIELEAWLECRTVQDFVETHYLGPLFALNLQTARLLASGDRSFLAGTLLLPDFSPSAVTLKFTTSIQVYGNSMLSEYQSQLTLPRYRREHWLKPLSCLAFRYEQGTHPDFVFDVIEQKPVLVSSDDLSCLGIYHLQRLWQKIQLRKRGVPFTELANEWHLDKTLLDLCGIGLEPGLRALYQNDHQSAFVAYIQQIAKLTAADIAGINQQLGAISNGLTPSVTVPEVEDFNSAEVEDSNPAAVLSESQLNFWQSEGYLVIPQVLTAEQCVATRDFIWQQLGANEQDPTTWYQPHEFMQKIMLQLFRHPQLDANRQVPKIRQVFEQLWQRTDLVMTTDRVSFNPPETPTWHFPGPDMHWDMPLQLPVKFATQGLIYLTDTSAEQGAFCCVPGFHLKIEEWLLEQSKPDIELQQQDWHRWQVKPIAAKAGDLIIWHHALPHGASPNRGTLPRMVQYINFYPMAS
;
A
#
# COMPACT_ATOMS: atom_id res chain seq x y z
N MET A 1 52.68 -3.77 43.78
CA MET A 1 51.75 -4.45 44.71
C MET A 1 50.40 -3.74 44.78
N LEU A 2 50.34 -2.40 44.89
CA LEU A 2 49.08 -1.62 44.90
C LEU A 2 48.24 -1.69 43.60
N GLN A 3 48.87 -1.71 42.41
CA GLN A 3 48.15 -1.88 41.13
C GLN A 3 47.53 -3.27 40.92
N ARG A 4 48.07 -4.32 41.56
CA ARG A 4 47.52 -5.68 41.49
C ARG A 4 46.28 -5.82 42.38
N SER A 5 46.27 -5.19 43.55
CA SER A 5 45.11 -5.23 44.46
C SER A 5 43.91 -4.43 43.95
N GLU A 6 44.13 -3.33 43.22
CA GLU A 6 43.02 -2.56 42.61
C GLU A 6 42.39 -3.28 41.42
N LEU A 7 43.18 -3.96 40.57
CA LEU A 7 42.67 -4.82 39.50
C LEU A 7 41.90 -6.03 40.06
N GLU A 8 42.46 -6.72 41.06
CA GLU A 8 41.81 -7.87 41.70
C GLU A 8 40.50 -7.47 42.42
N LEU A 9 40.43 -6.29 43.05
CA LEU A 9 39.18 -5.74 43.60
C LEU A 9 38.16 -5.37 42.50
N GLY A 10 38.62 -4.82 41.37
CA GLY A 10 37.76 -4.44 40.24
C GLY A 10 37.11 -5.64 39.55
N HIS A 11 37.89 -6.71 39.29
CA HIS A 11 37.36 -7.95 38.72
C HIS A 11 36.33 -8.62 39.64
N SER A 12 36.57 -8.64 40.96
CA SER A 12 35.63 -9.16 41.95
C SER A 12 34.28 -8.40 41.96
N LEU A 13 34.32 -7.08 41.71
CA LEU A 13 33.11 -6.24 41.63
C LEU A 13 32.31 -6.50 40.35
N ASP A 14 32.97 -6.63 39.20
CA ASP A 14 32.29 -6.86 37.91
C ASP A 14 31.58 -8.22 37.85
N VAL A 15 32.19 -9.27 38.43
CA VAL A 15 31.54 -10.58 38.57
C VAL A 15 30.33 -10.51 39.49
N ALA A 16 30.39 -9.73 40.57
CA ALA A 16 29.26 -9.50 41.45
C ALA A 16 28.11 -8.76 40.73
N VAL A 17 28.42 -7.79 39.87
CA VAL A 17 27.43 -7.09 39.03
C VAL A 17 26.78 -8.04 38.03
N LEU A 18 27.57 -8.87 37.34
CA LEU A 18 27.03 -9.89 36.41
C LEU A 18 26.12 -10.89 37.15
N THR A 19 26.53 -11.34 38.33
CA THR A 19 25.76 -12.23 39.20
C THR A 19 24.44 -11.58 39.65
N GLN A 20 24.48 -10.31 40.05
CA GLN A 20 23.30 -9.57 40.47
C GLN A 20 22.33 -9.36 39.29
N PHE A 21 22.86 -9.03 38.11
CA PHE A 21 22.07 -8.92 36.88
C PHE A 21 21.36 -10.24 36.58
N ALA A 22 22.07 -11.36 36.59
CA ALA A 22 21.51 -12.68 36.31
C ALA A 22 20.39 -13.04 37.28
N ASN A 23 20.62 -12.92 38.59
CA ASN A 23 19.59 -13.17 39.61
C ASN A 23 18.36 -12.26 39.44
N SER A 24 18.59 -10.98 39.11
CA SER A 24 17.50 -10.02 38.90
C SER A 24 16.69 -10.35 37.63
N LEU A 25 17.36 -10.77 36.56
CA LEU A 25 16.71 -11.17 35.32
C LEU A 25 15.93 -12.47 35.48
N LEU A 26 16.44 -13.42 36.26
CA LEU A 26 15.74 -14.67 36.59
C LEU A 26 14.43 -14.43 37.36
N LEU A 27 14.32 -13.32 38.09
CA LEU A 27 13.12 -12.91 38.82
C LEU A 27 12.21 -11.96 38.01
N SER A 28 12.66 -11.47 36.86
CA SER A 28 11.90 -10.52 36.05
C SER A 28 10.66 -11.19 35.43
N THR A 29 9.55 -10.44 35.39
CA THR A 29 8.25 -10.95 34.92
C THR A 29 7.75 -10.28 33.65
N SER A 30 8.44 -9.25 33.16
CA SER A 30 8.00 -8.48 32.00
C SER A 30 9.15 -7.89 31.18
N ALA A 31 8.84 -7.57 29.93
CA ALA A 31 9.75 -6.95 28.96
C ALA A 31 10.32 -5.63 29.48
N GLY A 32 9.46 -4.82 30.10
CA GLY A 32 9.84 -3.50 30.61
C GLY A 32 10.80 -3.56 31.80
N GLU A 33 10.63 -4.53 32.69
CA GLU A 33 11.58 -4.79 33.78
C GLU A 33 12.91 -5.29 33.23
N SER A 34 12.85 -6.30 32.36
CA SER A 34 14.06 -6.89 31.77
C SER A 34 14.85 -5.89 30.95
N LYS A 35 14.19 -5.00 30.20
CA LYS A 35 14.87 -3.93 29.47
C LYS A 35 15.72 -3.04 30.38
N ARG A 36 15.20 -2.66 31.56
CA ARG A 36 15.95 -1.84 32.53
C ARG A 36 17.19 -2.54 33.09
N LEU A 37 17.16 -3.87 33.13
CA LEU A 37 18.29 -4.70 33.56
C LEU A 37 19.28 -4.93 32.41
N ILE A 38 18.77 -5.18 31.21
CA ILE A 38 19.54 -5.56 30.02
C ILE A 38 20.31 -4.36 29.46
N ASP A 39 19.70 -3.18 29.31
CA ASP A 39 20.35 -2.05 28.65
C ASP A 39 21.69 -1.66 29.31
N PRO A 40 21.80 -1.53 30.66
CA PRO A 40 23.07 -1.22 31.31
C PRO A 40 24.10 -2.35 31.17
N MET A 41 23.67 -3.61 31.32
CA MET A 41 24.56 -4.77 31.20
C MET A 41 25.10 -4.91 29.78
N LEU A 42 24.23 -4.85 28.78
CA LEU A 42 24.62 -4.91 27.37
C LEU A 42 25.61 -3.80 27.02
N LYS A 43 25.37 -2.56 27.49
CA LYS A 43 26.31 -1.45 27.32
C LYS A 43 27.69 -1.76 27.93
N GLN A 44 27.74 -2.34 29.13
CA GLN A 44 28.99 -2.74 29.77
C GLN A 44 29.70 -3.84 28.97
N LEU A 45 28.98 -4.88 28.51
CA LEU A 45 29.55 -5.94 27.67
C LEU A 45 30.11 -5.38 26.36
N CYS A 46 29.40 -4.46 25.71
CA CYS A 46 29.87 -3.78 24.49
C CYS A 46 31.18 -3.02 24.74
N GLN A 47 31.31 -2.35 25.89
CA GLN A 47 32.54 -1.63 26.26
C GLN A 47 33.71 -2.60 26.50
N ILE A 48 33.48 -3.69 27.25
CA ILE A 48 34.51 -4.68 27.54
C ILE A 48 34.95 -5.38 26.26
N ALA A 49 34.01 -5.84 25.44
CA ALA A 49 34.29 -6.55 24.18
C ALA A 49 34.74 -5.62 23.05
N ALA A 50 34.61 -4.29 23.19
CA ALA A 50 34.78 -3.32 22.11
C ALA A 50 33.93 -3.69 20.88
N VAL A 51 32.61 -3.75 21.09
CA VAL A 51 31.59 -4.01 20.06
C VAL A 51 30.71 -2.77 19.90
N GLU A 52 30.55 -2.32 18.67
CA GLU A 52 29.64 -1.23 18.30
C GLU A 52 28.34 -1.81 17.76
N LEU A 53 27.22 -1.59 18.46
CA LEU A 53 25.91 -2.14 18.08
C LEU A 53 25.28 -1.42 16.89
N HIS A 54 25.49 -0.10 16.78
CA HIS A 54 24.79 0.76 15.82
C HIS A 54 25.77 1.67 15.06
N PRO A 55 26.61 1.12 14.15
CA PRO A 55 27.50 1.93 13.34
C PRO A 55 26.70 2.78 12.33
N GLU A 56 27.19 3.96 11.97
CA GLU A 56 26.47 4.96 11.13
C GLU A 56 25.99 4.42 9.77
N SER A 57 26.70 3.43 9.21
CA SER A 57 26.30 2.72 8.00
C SER A 57 26.56 1.23 8.18
N PHE A 58 25.48 0.44 8.36
CA PHE A 58 25.57 -1.00 8.57
C PHE A 58 24.98 -1.79 7.40
N LEU A 59 25.82 -2.64 6.80
CA LEU A 59 25.40 -3.75 5.94
C LEU A 59 26.03 -5.02 6.49
N ASP A 60 25.22 -6.07 6.64
CA ASP A 60 25.63 -7.36 7.21
C ASP A 60 26.44 -8.19 6.19
N THR A 61 27.59 -7.64 5.80
CA THR A 61 28.51 -8.13 4.75
C THR A 61 29.48 -9.19 5.25
N GLU A 62 29.80 -9.16 6.55
CA GLU A 62 30.67 -10.12 7.23
C GLU A 62 29.92 -11.39 7.68
N ALA A 63 28.72 -11.62 7.16
CA ALA A 63 27.95 -12.82 7.42
C ALA A 63 28.49 -14.00 6.62
N SER A 64 28.46 -15.19 7.21
CA SER A 64 28.88 -16.42 6.55
C SER A 64 27.70 -17.14 5.89
N HIS A 65 27.85 -17.55 4.64
CA HIS A 65 26.86 -18.37 3.94
C HIS A 65 27.21 -19.85 4.05
N THR A 66 26.39 -20.60 4.79
CA THR A 66 26.49 -22.06 4.88
C THR A 66 25.65 -22.70 3.76
N PRO A 67 25.83 -24.01 3.47
CA PRO A 67 24.92 -24.73 2.58
C PRO A 67 23.45 -24.78 3.05
N PHE A 68 23.18 -24.38 4.31
CA PHE A 68 21.89 -24.53 4.98
C PHE A 68 21.32 -23.22 5.54
N GLY A 69 21.89 -22.08 5.17
CA GLY A 69 21.43 -20.77 5.59
C GLY A 69 22.56 -19.79 5.86
N LYS A 70 22.18 -18.56 6.16
CA LYS A 70 23.06 -17.47 6.54
C LYS A 70 23.34 -17.52 8.04
N ALA A 71 24.61 -17.57 8.43
CA ALA A 71 25.03 -17.24 9.79
C ALA A 71 25.37 -15.74 9.82
N VAL A 72 24.62 -14.97 10.60
CA VAL A 72 24.73 -13.51 10.65
C VAL A 72 26.09 -13.04 11.18
N SER A 73 26.53 -11.82 10.81
CA SER A 73 27.81 -11.29 11.30
C SER A 73 27.80 -11.06 12.81
N LEU A 74 29.00 -10.81 13.36
CA LEU A 74 29.21 -10.43 14.76
C LEU A 74 28.28 -9.31 15.22
N THR A 75 28.15 -8.22 14.45
CA THR A 75 27.33 -7.06 14.85
C THR A 75 25.85 -7.41 14.87
N THR A 76 25.35 -8.13 13.87
CA THR A 76 23.95 -8.57 13.85
C THR A 76 23.66 -9.56 14.98
N ALA A 77 24.58 -10.49 15.26
CA ALA A 77 24.48 -11.38 16.42
C ALA A 77 24.49 -10.61 17.76
N ALA A 78 25.24 -9.51 17.85
CA ALA A 78 25.26 -8.65 19.03
C ALA A 78 23.92 -7.92 19.27
N GLN A 79 23.28 -7.43 18.19
CA GLN A 79 22.00 -6.72 18.23
C GLN A 79 20.85 -7.60 18.75
N CYS A 80 20.97 -8.93 18.64
CA CYS A 80 20.02 -9.87 19.23
C CYS A 80 19.84 -9.69 20.75
N ALA A 81 20.87 -9.18 21.44
CA ALA A 81 20.82 -8.91 22.88
C ALA A 81 19.93 -7.70 23.25
N GLU A 82 19.52 -6.88 22.27
CA GLU A 82 18.63 -5.73 22.49
C GLU A 82 17.15 -6.12 22.63
N ASP A 83 16.79 -7.38 22.32
CA ASP A 83 15.45 -7.90 22.51
C ASP A 83 15.26 -8.39 23.96
N PRO A 84 14.53 -7.62 24.82
CA PRO A 84 14.51 -7.89 26.24
C PRO A 84 13.72 -9.15 26.62
N GLU A 85 12.65 -9.45 25.88
CA GLU A 85 11.86 -10.67 26.13
C GLU A 85 12.60 -11.90 25.65
N ARG A 86 13.25 -11.84 24.48
CA ARG A 86 14.13 -12.92 23.99
C ARG A 86 15.20 -13.24 25.04
N GLY A 87 15.95 -12.24 25.50
CA GLY A 87 16.97 -12.42 26.53
C GLY A 87 16.41 -13.00 27.82
N ARG A 88 15.32 -12.41 28.35
CA ARG A 88 14.68 -12.85 29.60
C ARG A 88 14.24 -14.31 29.55
N VAL A 89 13.43 -14.67 28.55
CA VAL A 89 12.81 -16.01 28.48
C VAL A 89 13.86 -17.08 28.17
N PHE A 90 14.83 -16.80 27.29
CA PHE A 90 15.91 -17.75 27.01
C PHE A 90 16.78 -17.99 28.24
N ILE A 91 17.27 -16.93 28.90
CA ILE A 91 18.13 -17.05 30.08
C ILE A 91 17.40 -17.78 31.22
N GLN A 92 16.13 -17.46 31.47
CA GLN A 92 15.29 -18.17 32.45
C GLN A 92 15.11 -19.66 32.11
N GLY A 93 14.82 -19.97 30.85
CA GLY A 93 14.66 -21.35 30.39
C GLY A 93 15.96 -22.15 30.46
N ILE A 94 17.08 -21.58 30.05
CA ILE A 94 18.41 -22.22 30.12
C ILE A 94 18.80 -22.49 31.57
N TYR A 95 18.60 -21.51 32.47
CA TYR A 95 18.86 -21.71 33.90
C TYR A 95 18.04 -22.88 34.47
N GLN A 96 16.75 -22.94 34.15
CA GLN A 96 15.89 -24.04 34.61
C GLN A 96 16.33 -25.39 34.02
N ALA A 97 16.75 -25.43 32.76
CA ALA A 97 17.27 -26.65 32.14
C ALA A 97 18.52 -27.17 32.87
N ILE A 98 19.48 -26.29 33.17
CA ILE A 98 20.70 -26.65 33.91
C ILE A 98 20.35 -27.15 35.32
N GLN A 99 19.46 -26.46 36.03
CA GLN A 99 19.02 -26.87 37.37
C GLN A 99 18.36 -28.25 37.37
N ASP A 100 17.50 -28.52 36.39
CA ASP A 100 16.85 -29.82 36.24
C ASP A 100 17.85 -30.94 35.94
N ARG A 101 18.87 -30.68 35.09
CA ARG A 101 19.95 -31.64 34.83
C ARG A 101 20.76 -31.95 36.08
N LEU A 102 21.18 -30.92 36.83
CA LEU A 102 21.92 -31.08 38.09
C LEU A 102 21.12 -31.86 39.14
N LYS A 103 19.80 -31.66 39.17
CA LYS A 103 18.89 -32.36 40.07
C LYS A 103 18.67 -33.81 39.65
N ALA A 104 18.55 -34.07 38.35
CA ALA A 104 18.37 -35.41 37.79
C ALA A 104 19.63 -36.28 37.95
N HIS A 105 20.82 -35.66 37.86
CA HIS A 105 22.11 -36.33 37.95
C HIS A 105 23.02 -35.72 39.03
N PRO A 106 22.71 -35.90 40.33
CA PRO A 106 23.47 -35.27 41.41
C PRO A 106 24.95 -35.66 41.39
N GLY A 107 25.83 -34.67 41.44
CA GLY A 107 27.28 -34.86 41.45
C GLY A 107 27.90 -35.13 40.08
N GLN A 108 27.10 -35.18 39.01
CA GLN A 108 27.61 -35.19 37.63
C GLN A 108 27.66 -33.77 37.07
N THR A 109 28.70 -33.49 36.30
CA THR A 109 28.87 -32.21 35.60
C THR A 109 27.96 -32.16 34.38
N VAL A 110 27.21 -31.07 34.22
CA VAL A 110 26.35 -30.82 33.05
C VAL A 110 27.22 -30.25 31.92
N ASN A 111 27.33 -31.00 30.83
CA ASN A 111 28.08 -30.61 29.64
C ASN A 111 27.15 -29.86 28.68
N ILE A 112 27.49 -28.61 28.38
CA ILE A 112 26.69 -27.70 27.58
C ILE A 112 27.44 -27.39 26.28
N LEU A 113 26.79 -27.61 25.14
CA LEU A 113 27.24 -27.07 23.86
C LEU A 113 26.39 -25.84 23.54
N TYR A 114 27.04 -24.69 23.32
CA TYR A 114 26.38 -23.49 22.82
C TYR A 114 26.87 -23.19 21.41
N ALA A 115 26.02 -23.46 20.41
CA ALA A 115 26.27 -23.17 19.01
C ALA A 115 25.66 -21.82 18.61
N GLY A 116 26.42 -21.01 17.86
CA GLY A 116 26.05 -19.65 17.49
C GLY A 116 26.09 -18.70 18.69
N THR A 117 27.23 -18.64 19.37
CA THR A 117 27.37 -17.88 20.63
C THR A 117 27.24 -16.37 20.43
N GLY A 118 27.57 -15.87 19.23
CA GLY A 118 27.77 -14.45 18.99
C GLY A 118 28.91 -13.89 19.84
N PRO A 119 29.11 -12.56 19.87
CA PRO A 119 30.25 -11.95 20.56
C PRO A 119 30.12 -11.89 22.09
N PHE A 120 28.95 -12.20 22.64
CA PHE A 120 28.68 -12.09 24.06
C PHE A 120 28.37 -13.42 24.74
N ALA A 121 28.14 -14.51 23.98
CA ALA A 121 27.49 -15.72 24.51
C ALA A 121 26.25 -15.35 25.34
N TRP A 122 25.46 -14.39 24.84
CA TRP A 122 24.50 -13.59 25.62
C TRP A 122 23.53 -14.43 26.46
N LEU A 123 23.09 -15.57 25.92
CA LEU A 123 22.11 -16.43 26.57
C LEU A 123 22.69 -17.27 27.72
N LEU A 124 24.01 -17.42 27.80
CA LEU A 124 24.68 -18.30 28.76
C LEU A 124 25.68 -17.56 29.67
N LEU A 125 26.41 -16.56 29.18
CA LEU A 125 27.40 -15.79 29.95
C LEU A 125 26.84 -15.28 31.29
N PRO A 126 25.63 -14.69 31.37
CA PRO A 126 25.07 -14.22 32.65
C PRO A 126 24.88 -15.34 33.68
N LEU A 127 24.69 -16.58 33.24
CA LEU A 127 24.41 -17.72 34.11
C LEU A 127 25.67 -18.38 34.66
N LEU A 128 26.81 -18.26 33.98
CA LEU A 128 28.05 -18.94 34.37
C LEU A 128 28.49 -18.67 35.83
N PRO A 129 28.41 -17.43 36.38
CA PRO A 129 28.76 -17.18 37.78
C PRO A 129 27.85 -17.90 38.81
N LEU A 130 26.65 -18.31 38.40
CA LEU A 130 25.67 -18.96 39.30
C LEU A 130 25.95 -20.45 39.52
N PHE A 131 26.89 -21.03 38.76
CA PHE A 131 27.28 -22.42 38.84
C PHE A 131 28.78 -22.51 39.10
N SER A 132 29.28 -23.64 39.57
CA SER A 132 30.71 -23.94 39.68
C SER A 132 31.22 -24.77 38.49
N ALA A 133 32.54 -24.83 38.28
CA ALA A 133 33.17 -25.66 37.26
C ALA A 133 32.93 -27.17 37.41
N SER A 134 32.55 -27.64 38.61
CA SER A 134 32.14 -29.03 38.83
C SER A 134 30.67 -29.27 38.50
N GLN A 135 29.85 -28.22 38.49
CA GLN A 135 28.44 -28.30 38.10
C GLN A 135 28.25 -28.20 36.59
N ILE A 136 28.99 -27.30 35.92
CA ILE A 136 28.84 -27.09 34.48
C ILE A 136 30.19 -27.04 33.76
N GLN A 137 30.19 -27.51 32.53
CA GLN A 137 31.30 -27.38 31.59
C GLN A 137 30.75 -27.02 30.20
N VAL A 138 31.30 -25.98 29.59
CA VAL A 138 30.75 -25.35 28.37
C VAL A 138 31.71 -25.48 27.20
N THR A 139 31.19 -25.93 26.07
CA THR A 139 31.82 -25.84 24.75
C THR A 139 31.15 -24.72 23.97
N LEU A 140 31.92 -23.71 23.59
CA LEU A 140 31.46 -22.57 22.80
C LEU A 140 31.76 -22.82 21.32
N LEU A 141 30.76 -22.70 20.45
CA LEU A 141 30.88 -22.96 19.02
C LEU A 141 30.30 -21.78 18.23
N ASP A 142 31.12 -21.14 17.40
CA ASP A 142 30.68 -20.07 16.50
C ASP A 142 31.43 -20.20 15.17
N ILE A 143 30.82 -19.75 14.08
CA ILE A 143 31.48 -19.80 12.77
C ILE A 143 32.46 -18.63 12.59
N HIS A 144 32.34 -17.57 13.37
CA HIS A 144 33.18 -16.39 13.29
C HIS A 144 34.19 -16.34 14.45
N GLN A 145 35.48 -16.47 14.12
CA GLN A 145 36.56 -16.33 15.10
C GLN A 145 36.50 -14.98 15.84
N ALA A 146 36.12 -13.90 15.14
CA ALA A 146 35.96 -12.59 15.75
C ALA A 146 34.94 -12.59 16.90
N SER A 147 33.84 -13.36 16.79
CA SER A 147 32.86 -13.50 17.87
C SER A 147 33.45 -14.24 19.06
N LEU A 148 34.17 -15.34 18.81
CA LEU A 148 34.84 -16.11 19.86
C LEU A 148 35.88 -15.28 20.59
N ASP A 149 36.69 -14.49 19.89
CA ASP A 149 37.68 -13.60 20.50
C ASP A 149 37.03 -12.61 21.48
N LYS A 150 35.83 -12.10 21.16
CA LYS A 150 35.06 -11.24 22.06
C LYS A 150 34.55 -12.00 23.28
N VAL A 151 34.00 -13.19 23.08
CA VAL A 151 33.49 -14.02 24.18
C VAL A 151 34.62 -14.44 25.11
N THR A 152 35.76 -14.90 24.59
CA THR A 152 36.94 -15.27 25.38
C THR A 152 37.40 -14.09 26.24
N LYS A 153 37.46 -12.87 25.68
CA LYS A 153 37.79 -11.67 26.44
C LYS A 153 36.81 -11.43 27.60
N LEU A 154 35.51 -11.65 27.40
CA LEU A 154 34.51 -11.51 28.46
C LEU A 154 34.67 -12.60 29.53
N ILE A 155 34.87 -13.86 29.12
CA ILE A 155 35.10 -14.98 30.03
C ILE A 155 36.32 -14.75 30.92
N GLU A 156 37.43 -14.25 30.34
CA GLU A 156 38.63 -13.88 31.09
C GLU A 156 38.38 -12.67 32.01
N HIS A 157 37.67 -11.65 31.51
CA HIS A 157 37.34 -10.44 32.30
C HIS A 157 36.55 -10.78 33.56
N PHE A 158 35.62 -11.72 33.48
CA PHE A 158 34.79 -12.17 34.60
C PHE A 158 35.38 -13.36 35.37
N ASP A 159 36.61 -13.81 35.07
CA ASP A 159 37.26 -14.95 35.75
C ASP A 159 36.40 -16.25 35.72
N LEU A 160 35.83 -16.57 34.55
CA LEU A 160 34.91 -17.71 34.34
C LEU A 160 35.52 -18.83 33.48
N ALA A 161 36.82 -18.77 33.19
CA ALA A 161 37.48 -19.69 32.27
C ALA A 161 37.49 -21.15 32.74
N ASP A 162 37.40 -21.40 34.05
CA ASP A 162 37.35 -22.73 34.66
C ASP A 162 36.09 -23.55 34.29
N ARG A 163 35.06 -22.90 33.76
CA ARG A 163 33.79 -23.51 33.29
C ARG A 163 33.74 -23.70 31.77
N VAL A 164 34.75 -23.24 31.03
CA VAL A 164 34.80 -23.32 29.56
C VAL A 164 35.85 -24.37 29.17
N VAL A 165 35.38 -25.45 28.55
CA VAL A 165 36.25 -26.56 28.09
C VAL A 165 37.05 -26.11 26.88
N GLU A 166 36.36 -25.58 25.88
CA GLU A 166 36.97 -25.11 24.64
C GLU A 166 36.06 -24.10 23.91
N SER A 167 36.69 -23.31 23.04
CA SER A 167 36.01 -22.42 22.08
C SER A 167 36.41 -22.84 20.68
N VAL A 168 35.43 -23.16 19.84
CA VAL A 168 35.64 -23.78 18.53
C VAL A 168 35.10 -22.88 17.43
N CYS A 169 35.97 -22.48 16.51
CA CYS A 169 35.59 -21.77 15.29
C CYS A 169 35.21 -22.77 14.19
N ALA A 170 33.92 -23.06 14.03
CA ALA A 170 33.45 -24.00 13.01
C ALA A 170 31.97 -23.78 12.63
N ASP A 171 31.59 -24.30 11.47
CA ASP A 171 30.20 -24.34 11.03
C ASP A 171 29.42 -25.38 11.86
N ALA A 172 28.51 -24.92 12.72
CA ALA A 172 27.68 -25.76 13.57
C ALA A 172 26.77 -26.74 12.80
N THR A 173 26.54 -26.51 11.50
CA THR A 173 25.77 -27.42 10.65
C THR A 173 26.55 -28.67 10.25
N LEU A 174 27.87 -28.67 10.43
CA LEU A 174 28.80 -29.72 10.00
C LEU A 174 29.80 -30.15 11.09
N TRP A 175 29.98 -29.34 12.13
CA TRP A 175 30.99 -29.54 13.16
C TRP A 175 30.85 -30.87 13.88
N GLN A 176 31.98 -31.52 14.16
CA GLN A 176 32.03 -32.75 14.93
C GLN A 176 33.06 -32.58 16.06
N PRO A 177 32.77 -33.07 17.28
CA PRO A 177 33.74 -33.02 18.36
C PRO A 177 34.92 -33.93 18.07
N ASN A 178 36.12 -33.49 18.46
CA ASN A 178 37.36 -34.26 18.29
C ASN A 178 37.43 -35.48 19.24
N THR A 179 36.60 -35.50 20.27
CA THR A 179 36.50 -36.56 21.27
C THR A 179 35.08 -37.11 21.32
N VAL A 180 34.92 -38.32 21.85
CA VAL A 180 33.60 -38.90 22.10
C VAL A 180 33.01 -38.19 23.33
N VAL A 181 32.36 -37.06 23.10
CA VAL A 181 31.63 -36.28 24.11
C VAL A 181 30.14 -36.34 23.83
N LYS A 182 29.35 -36.36 24.90
CA LYS A 182 27.90 -36.19 24.87
C LYS A 182 27.52 -34.98 25.68
N PHE A 183 26.59 -34.18 25.17
CA PHE A 183 26.12 -32.96 25.82
C PHE A 183 24.77 -33.21 26.47
N ASP A 184 24.62 -32.75 27.71
CA ASP A 184 23.37 -32.78 28.45
C ASP A 184 22.40 -31.69 27.98
N VAL A 185 22.97 -30.58 27.49
CA VAL A 185 22.25 -29.45 26.90
C VAL A 185 22.93 -29.01 25.62
N ILE A 186 22.19 -28.95 24.52
CA ILE A 186 22.63 -28.30 23.28
C ILE A 186 21.75 -27.08 23.06
N LEU A 187 22.37 -25.90 23.13
CA LEU A 187 21.76 -24.60 22.94
C LEU A 187 22.13 -24.06 21.56
N SER A 188 21.13 -23.66 20.78
CA SER A 188 21.34 -22.85 19.57
C SER A 188 20.15 -21.93 19.37
N GLU A 189 20.45 -20.69 19.06
CA GLU A 189 19.46 -19.68 18.70
C GLU A 189 20.02 -18.88 17.51
N THR A 190 20.22 -19.61 16.42
CA THR A 190 20.69 -19.10 15.12
C THR A 190 19.52 -19.14 14.15
N MET A 191 18.49 -18.37 14.49
CA MET A 191 17.18 -18.46 13.88
C MET A 191 16.55 -17.09 13.64
N LYS A 192 15.63 -17.09 12.68
CA LYS A 192 14.68 -16.02 12.43
C LYS A 192 13.26 -16.58 12.56
N HIS A 193 12.26 -15.70 12.71
CA HIS A 193 10.85 -16.09 12.64
C HIS A 193 10.58 -16.95 11.39
N LEU A 194 9.70 -17.94 11.52
CA LEU A 194 9.44 -19.01 10.54
C LEU A 194 10.63 -19.93 10.21
N LEU A 195 11.71 -19.91 10.98
CA LEU A 195 12.94 -20.68 10.69
C LEU A 195 13.48 -20.38 9.28
N GLN A 196 13.27 -19.15 8.80
CA GLN A 196 13.75 -18.72 7.49
C GLN A 196 15.17 -18.17 7.59
N GLN A 197 15.88 -18.14 6.46
CA GLN A 197 17.21 -17.56 6.25
C GLN A 197 18.36 -18.19 7.04
N GLU A 198 18.19 -18.52 8.31
CA GLU A 198 19.25 -18.96 9.23
C GLU A 198 19.21 -20.48 9.48
N PRO A 199 20.36 -21.13 9.77
CA PRO A 199 20.52 -22.58 9.70
C PRO A 199 20.00 -23.38 10.91
N GLN A 200 19.14 -22.84 11.78
CA GLN A 200 18.66 -23.50 13.01
C GLN A 200 18.17 -24.94 12.81
N VAL A 201 17.39 -25.19 11.75
CA VAL A 201 16.85 -26.54 11.45
C VAL A 201 17.99 -27.53 11.23
N GLN A 202 19.01 -27.14 10.46
CA GLN A 202 20.16 -28.00 10.21
C GLN A 202 21.05 -28.13 11.44
N ILE A 203 21.27 -27.06 12.21
CA ILE A 203 22.06 -27.11 13.44
C ILE A 203 21.49 -28.17 14.38
N PHE A 204 20.17 -28.18 14.62
CA PHE A 204 19.55 -29.19 15.46
C PHE A 204 19.52 -30.59 14.83
N THR A 205 19.28 -30.68 13.52
CA THR A 205 19.35 -31.95 12.78
C THR A 205 20.71 -32.62 12.95
N HIS A 206 21.78 -31.83 12.88
CA HIS A 206 23.16 -32.32 12.96
C HIS A 206 23.59 -32.56 14.41
N LEU A 207 23.52 -31.54 15.26
CA LEU A 207 24.10 -31.58 16.61
C LEU A 207 23.36 -32.54 17.56
N GLN A 208 22.10 -32.90 17.30
CA GLN A 208 21.38 -33.89 18.12
C GLN A 208 22.13 -35.23 18.21
N ALA A 209 22.98 -35.57 17.24
CA ALA A 209 23.83 -36.77 17.28
C ALA A 209 24.79 -36.80 18.48
N TYR A 210 25.15 -35.62 19.02
CA TYR A 210 26.04 -35.45 20.16
C TYR A 210 25.29 -35.20 21.47
N LEU A 211 23.95 -35.23 21.44
CA LEU A 211 23.14 -35.12 22.65
C LEU A 211 23.21 -36.42 23.45
N ALA A 212 23.25 -36.30 24.78
CA ALA A 212 23.04 -37.42 25.69
C ALA A 212 21.62 -38.00 25.51
N ASP A 213 21.41 -39.26 25.90
CA ASP A 213 20.15 -39.98 25.64
C ASP A 213 18.93 -39.27 26.27
N ASP A 214 19.11 -38.71 27.46
CA ASP A 214 18.12 -37.91 28.19
C ASP A 214 18.38 -36.39 28.09
N GLY A 215 19.35 -35.97 27.29
CA GLY A 215 19.72 -34.57 27.10
C GLY A 215 18.63 -33.76 26.40
N VAL A 216 18.78 -32.43 26.41
CA VAL A 216 17.77 -31.50 25.86
C VAL A 216 18.35 -30.53 24.83
N LEU A 217 17.55 -30.26 23.79
CA LEU A 217 17.77 -29.12 22.90
C LEU A 217 17.13 -27.88 23.51
N ILE A 218 17.78 -26.73 23.36
CA ILE A 218 17.24 -25.42 23.71
C ILE A 218 17.30 -24.51 22.48
N PRO A 219 16.16 -24.01 21.97
CA PRO A 219 14.80 -24.22 22.50
C PRO A 219 14.30 -25.67 22.36
N GLN A 220 13.39 -26.09 23.26
CA GLN A 220 12.78 -27.42 23.24
C GLN A 220 11.83 -27.63 22.05
N ASN A 221 11.09 -26.58 21.69
CA ASN A 221 10.14 -26.63 20.58
C ASN A 221 10.00 -25.24 19.93
N ILE A 222 10.06 -25.20 18.60
CA ILE A 222 9.72 -24.01 17.79
C ILE A 222 8.56 -24.43 16.89
N GLU A 223 7.38 -23.84 17.08
CA GLU A 223 6.16 -24.20 16.35
C GLU A 223 5.74 -23.09 15.41
N LEU A 224 5.42 -23.48 14.18
CA LEU A 224 5.03 -22.61 13.09
C LEU A 224 3.60 -22.91 12.67
N GLU A 225 2.78 -21.88 12.56
CA GLU A 225 1.35 -22.04 12.24
C GLU A 225 0.90 -21.08 11.15
N ALA A 226 -0.20 -21.43 10.46
CA ALA A 226 -0.79 -20.63 9.41
C ALA A 226 -2.23 -20.23 9.73
N TRP A 227 -2.58 -19.03 9.29
CA TRP A 227 -3.86 -18.37 9.49
C TRP A 227 -4.30 -17.67 8.20
N LEU A 228 -5.61 -17.52 8.02
CA LEU A 228 -6.22 -16.76 6.94
C LEU A 228 -7.00 -15.58 7.51
N GLU A 229 -6.67 -14.38 7.07
CA GLU A 229 -7.38 -13.15 7.40
C GLU A 229 -8.28 -12.75 6.22
N CYS A 230 -9.59 -12.77 6.47
CA CYS A 230 -10.63 -12.40 5.52
C CYS A 230 -11.30 -11.10 5.98
N ARG A 231 -11.56 -10.16 5.07
CA ARG A 231 -12.37 -8.98 5.40
C ARG A 231 -13.85 -9.28 5.20
N THR A 232 -14.64 -8.95 6.19
CA THR A 232 -16.11 -9.05 6.13
C THR A 232 -16.71 -7.85 5.39
N VAL A 233 -18.00 -7.95 5.06
CA VAL A 233 -18.76 -6.86 4.41
C VAL A 233 -18.78 -5.57 5.25
N GLN A 234 -18.64 -5.69 6.58
CA GLN A 234 -18.58 -4.58 7.53
C GLN A 234 -17.15 -4.07 7.79
N ASP A 235 -16.17 -4.52 7.00
CA ASP A 235 -14.74 -4.18 7.11
C ASP A 235 -14.04 -4.65 8.41
N PHE A 236 -14.63 -5.61 9.12
CA PHE A 236 -13.94 -6.35 10.17
C PHE A 236 -13.05 -7.44 9.56
N VAL A 237 -11.87 -7.63 10.14
CA VAL A 237 -10.97 -8.75 9.80
C VAL A 237 -11.37 -9.97 10.62
N GLU A 238 -11.83 -11.01 9.93
CA GLU A 238 -12.05 -12.34 10.48
C GLU A 238 -10.79 -13.18 10.29
N THR A 239 -10.32 -13.84 11.35
CA THR A 239 -9.10 -14.65 11.31
C THR A 239 -9.46 -16.12 11.49
N HIS A 240 -9.06 -16.97 10.54
CA HIS A 240 -9.29 -18.40 10.56
C HIS A 240 -7.98 -19.15 10.76
N TYR A 241 -7.94 -20.07 11.72
CA TYR A 241 -6.82 -20.99 11.88
C TYR A 241 -6.82 -22.01 10.73
N LEU A 242 -5.70 -22.12 10.02
CA LEU A 242 -5.54 -23.11 8.94
C LEU A 242 -4.89 -24.40 9.43
N GLY A 243 -3.96 -24.30 10.38
CA GLY A 243 -3.26 -25.45 10.94
C GLY A 243 -1.75 -25.22 11.14
N PRO A 244 -1.06 -26.24 11.70
CA PRO A 244 0.39 -26.20 11.88
C PRO A 244 1.10 -26.39 10.53
N LEU A 245 2.23 -25.69 10.38
CA LEU A 245 3.15 -25.86 9.25
C LEU A 245 4.28 -26.81 9.61
N PHE A 246 4.95 -26.58 10.74
CA PHE A 246 6.14 -27.31 11.13
C PHE A 246 6.47 -27.08 12.61
N ALA A 247 7.05 -28.08 13.27
CA ALA A 247 7.62 -27.94 14.60
C ALA A 247 9.06 -28.45 14.62
N LEU A 248 10.02 -27.62 15.01
CA LEU A 248 11.40 -28.03 15.26
C LEU A 248 11.59 -28.35 16.74
N ASN A 249 11.79 -29.63 17.05
CA ASN A 249 12.08 -30.17 18.38
C ASN A 249 13.00 -31.41 18.24
N LEU A 250 13.36 -32.04 19.36
CA LEU A 250 14.26 -33.20 19.33
C LEU A 250 13.73 -34.37 18.48
N GLN A 251 12.42 -34.61 18.49
CA GLN A 251 11.82 -35.68 17.69
C GLN A 251 11.97 -35.38 16.19
N THR A 252 11.59 -34.18 15.75
CA THR A 252 11.69 -33.80 14.34
C THR A 252 13.14 -33.65 13.89
N ALA A 253 14.04 -33.17 14.75
CA ALA A 253 15.47 -33.15 14.46
C ALA A 253 16.04 -34.57 14.23
N ARG A 254 15.63 -35.57 15.03
CA ARG A 254 16.01 -36.98 14.85
C ARG A 254 15.45 -37.58 13.55
N LEU A 255 14.21 -37.25 13.20
CA LEU A 255 13.62 -37.67 11.93
C LEU A 255 14.34 -37.05 10.73
N LEU A 256 14.67 -35.76 10.79
CA LEU A 256 15.48 -35.10 9.76
C LEU A 256 16.85 -35.78 9.61
N ALA A 257 17.49 -36.14 10.74
CA ALA A 257 18.80 -36.78 10.74
C ALA A 257 18.77 -38.20 10.16
N SER A 258 17.65 -38.92 10.28
CA SER A 258 17.47 -40.23 9.64
C SER A 258 17.06 -40.12 8.16
N GLY A 259 16.90 -38.90 7.63
CA GLY A 259 16.54 -38.63 6.25
C GLY A 259 15.03 -38.51 6.00
N ASP A 260 14.19 -38.59 7.03
CA ASP A 260 12.76 -38.37 6.90
C ASP A 260 12.45 -36.86 6.81
N ARG A 261 11.86 -36.46 5.70
CA ARG A 261 11.44 -35.08 5.42
C ARG A 261 9.95 -34.97 5.11
N SER A 262 9.15 -36.01 5.35
CA SER A 262 7.74 -36.04 4.93
C SER A 262 6.88 -34.96 5.61
N PHE A 263 7.29 -34.49 6.79
CA PHE A 263 6.61 -33.46 7.58
C PHE A 263 7.07 -32.03 7.26
N LEU A 264 8.04 -31.85 6.35
CA LEU A 264 8.43 -30.53 5.87
C LEU A 264 7.50 -30.00 4.76
N ALA A 265 6.55 -30.81 4.29
CA ALA A 265 5.56 -30.41 3.30
C ALA A 265 4.17 -30.92 3.67
N GLY A 266 3.15 -30.18 3.26
CA GLY A 266 1.77 -30.51 3.59
C GLY A 266 0.77 -29.66 2.84
N THR A 267 -0.50 -29.86 3.15
CA THR A 267 -1.62 -29.08 2.61
C THR A 267 -2.56 -28.67 3.73
N LEU A 268 -2.93 -27.40 3.76
CA LEU A 268 -3.93 -26.86 4.67
C LEU A 268 -5.22 -26.55 3.90
N LEU A 269 -6.36 -26.97 4.42
CA LEU A 269 -7.66 -26.67 3.81
C LEU A 269 -8.03 -25.22 4.12
N LEU A 270 -8.35 -24.45 3.08
CA LEU A 270 -8.89 -23.11 3.24
C LEU A 270 -10.37 -23.20 3.63
N PRO A 271 -10.85 -22.33 4.54
CA PRO A 271 -12.25 -22.30 4.93
C PRO A 271 -13.14 -21.89 3.76
N ASP A 272 -14.45 -21.97 3.97
CA ASP A 272 -15.40 -21.27 3.12
C ASP A 272 -15.36 -19.77 3.46
N PHE A 273 -15.23 -18.92 2.45
CA PHE A 273 -15.23 -17.47 2.62
C PHE A 273 -15.71 -16.79 1.33
N SER A 274 -16.18 -15.55 1.45
CA SER A 274 -16.62 -14.79 0.28
C SER A 274 -15.42 -14.41 -0.61
N PRO A 275 -15.46 -14.70 -1.93
CA PRO A 275 -14.36 -14.40 -2.85
C PRO A 275 -13.93 -12.94 -2.76
N SER A 276 -12.73 -12.71 -2.25
CA SER A 276 -12.15 -11.39 -2.02
C SER A 276 -10.63 -11.50 -1.85
N ALA A 277 -9.95 -10.35 -1.80
CA ALA A 277 -8.56 -10.31 -1.40
C ALA A 277 -8.43 -10.73 0.08
N VAL A 278 -7.64 -11.77 0.34
CA VAL A 278 -7.37 -12.32 1.67
C VAL A 278 -5.87 -12.21 2.00
N THR A 279 -5.54 -12.28 3.28
CA THR A 279 -4.14 -12.26 3.75
C THR A 279 -3.80 -13.57 4.44
N LEU A 280 -2.70 -14.20 4.04
CA LEU A 280 -2.11 -15.32 4.78
C LEU A 280 -1.21 -14.77 5.88
N LYS A 281 -1.44 -15.20 7.11
CA LYS A 281 -0.64 -14.84 8.28
C LYS A 281 0.06 -16.10 8.81
N PHE A 282 1.34 -15.97 9.13
CA PHE A 282 2.16 -17.05 9.66
C PHE A 282 2.79 -16.65 10.98
N THR A 283 2.70 -17.51 11.98
CA THR A 283 3.16 -17.23 13.34
C THR A 283 4.27 -18.20 13.77
N THR A 284 5.07 -17.77 14.74
CA THR A 284 6.13 -18.56 15.37
C THR A 284 5.97 -18.47 16.88
N SER A 285 5.92 -19.61 17.55
CA SER A 285 6.01 -19.72 19.01
C SER A 285 7.24 -20.54 19.38
N ILE A 286 7.89 -20.19 20.50
CA ILE A 286 9.15 -20.81 20.92
C ILE A 286 9.05 -21.20 22.39
N GLN A 287 8.99 -22.51 22.64
CA GLN A 287 9.20 -23.07 23.96
C GLN A 287 10.70 -23.21 24.19
N VAL A 288 11.28 -22.32 24.99
CA VAL A 288 12.71 -22.39 25.35
C VAL A 288 12.96 -23.64 26.18
N TYR A 289 12.31 -23.73 27.34
CA TYR A 289 12.40 -24.89 28.22
C TYR A 289 11.26 -24.88 29.25
N GLY A 290 10.55 -26.00 29.42
CA GLY A 290 9.45 -26.13 30.38
C GLY A 290 8.35 -25.09 30.12
N ASN A 291 8.12 -24.20 31.08
CA ASN A 291 7.09 -23.15 30.98
C ASN A 291 7.61 -21.84 30.34
N SER A 292 8.91 -21.74 30.03
CA SER A 292 9.48 -20.55 29.39
C SER A 292 9.10 -20.52 27.91
N MET A 293 8.19 -19.62 27.54
CA MET A 293 7.60 -19.50 26.20
C MET A 293 7.74 -18.07 25.66
N LEU A 294 8.15 -17.94 24.40
CA LEU A 294 7.98 -16.73 23.60
C LEU A 294 6.80 -16.94 22.66
N SER A 295 5.78 -16.10 22.84
CA SER A 295 4.53 -16.09 22.06
C SER A 295 4.57 -14.97 21.02
N GLU A 296 3.53 -14.93 20.18
CA GLU A 296 3.34 -13.92 19.13
C GLU A 296 3.59 -12.49 19.66
N TYR A 297 4.32 -11.68 18.89
CA TYR A 297 4.67 -10.27 19.18
C TYR A 297 5.56 -10.00 20.41
N GLN A 298 6.04 -11.03 21.11
CA GLN A 298 6.91 -10.80 22.27
C GLN A 298 8.38 -10.58 21.88
N SER A 299 8.83 -11.09 20.75
CA SER A 299 10.21 -10.99 20.27
C SER A 299 10.26 -10.77 18.76
N GLN A 300 11.38 -10.26 18.25
CA GLN A 300 11.67 -10.27 16.81
C GLN A 300 11.54 -11.68 16.19
N LEU A 301 11.80 -12.74 16.97
CA LEU A 301 11.66 -14.14 16.54
C LEU A 301 10.20 -14.60 16.40
N THR A 302 9.26 -13.88 17.01
CA THR A 302 7.83 -14.24 17.06
C THR A 302 6.94 -13.18 16.41
N LEU A 303 7.53 -12.28 15.61
CA LEU A 303 6.78 -11.36 14.77
C LEU A 303 6.11 -12.14 13.62
N PRO A 304 4.78 -11.97 13.42
CA PRO A 304 4.09 -12.63 12.34
C PRO A 304 4.56 -12.17 10.96
N ARG A 305 4.43 -13.06 9.99
CA ARG A 305 4.66 -12.76 8.58
C ARG A 305 3.38 -12.83 7.80
N TYR A 306 3.24 -11.88 6.88
CA TYR A 306 2.03 -11.71 6.09
C TYR A 306 2.35 -11.86 4.60
N ARG A 307 1.50 -12.60 3.89
CA ARG A 307 1.40 -12.53 2.43
C ARG A 307 0.01 -12.00 2.09
N ARG A 308 -0.04 -10.76 1.59
CA ARG A 308 -1.27 -9.97 1.47
C ARG A 308 -1.89 -10.07 0.08
N GLU A 309 -3.18 -9.74 0.02
CA GLU A 309 -3.93 -9.49 -1.21
C GLU A 309 -4.03 -10.68 -2.19
N HIS A 310 -4.00 -11.89 -1.66
CA HIS A 310 -4.25 -13.09 -2.45
C HIS A 310 -5.73 -13.25 -2.73
N TRP A 311 -6.11 -13.60 -3.95
CA TRP A 311 -7.47 -14.05 -4.24
C TRP A 311 -7.46 -15.57 -4.23
N LEU A 312 -7.52 -16.15 -3.03
CA LEU A 312 -7.51 -17.60 -2.88
C LEU A 312 -8.88 -18.18 -3.21
N LYS A 313 -8.91 -19.35 -3.82
CA LYS A 313 -10.15 -20.10 -4.05
C LYS A 313 -10.66 -20.66 -2.71
N PRO A 314 -11.87 -20.32 -2.24
CA PRO A 314 -12.47 -20.92 -1.06
C PRO A 314 -12.55 -22.45 -1.17
N LEU A 315 -12.49 -23.15 -0.04
CA LEU A 315 -12.54 -24.63 0.03
C LEU A 315 -11.46 -25.35 -0.79
N SER A 316 -10.40 -24.64 -1.18
CA SER A 316 -9.23 -25.22 -1.84
C SER A 316 -8.10 -25.47 -0.83
N CYS A 317 -6.96 -25.97 -1.29
CA CYS A 317 -5.81 -26.25 -0.43
C CYS A 317 -4.71 -25.22 -0.63
N LEU A 318 -4.13 -24.78 0.49
CA LEU A 318 -2.81 -24.14 0.56
C LEU A 318 -1.77 -25.24 0.71
N ALA A 319 -1.04 -25.56 -0.36
CA ALA A 319 0.10 -26.46 -0.26
C ALA A 319 1.32 -25.68 0.24
N PHE A 320 2.13 -26.29 1.10
CA PHE A 320 3.34 -25.68 1.62
C PHE A 320 4.48 -26.69 1.64
N ARG A 321 5.71 -26.18 1.56
CA ARG A 321 6.95 -26.95 1.75
C ARG A 321 8.04 -26.07 2.33
N TYR A 322 8.82 -26.60 3.25
CA TYR A 322 10.03 -25.96 3.77
C TYR A 322 11.21 -26.39 2.90
N GLU A 323 11.78 -25.43 2.18
CA GLU A 323 12.95 -25.66 1.35
C GLU A 323 14.21 -25.40 2.17
N GLN A 324 15.04 -26.43 2.34
CA GLN A 324 16.37 -26.28 2.91
C GLN A 324 17.37 -25.89 1.82
N GLY A 325 18.43 -25.18 2.20
CA GLY A 325 19.48 -24.75 1.29
C GLY A 325 20.13 -23.46 1.80
N THR A 326 20.78 -22.71 0.92
CA THR A 326 21.46 -21.45 1.29
C THR A 326 20.50 -20.35 1.76
N HIS A 327 19.20 -20.46 1.43
CA HIS A 327 18.14 -19.54 1.82
C HIS A 327 16.91 -20.33 2.28
N PRO A 328 16.93 -20.92 3.48
CA PRO A 328 15.82 -21.73 3.93
C PRO A 328 14.56 -20.87 4.08
N ASP A 329 13.43 -21.33 3.56
CA ASP A 329 12.14 -20.64 3.68
C ASP A 329 10.96 -21.59 3.38
N PHE A 330 9.76 -21.16 3.72
CA PHE A 330 8.53 -21.81 3.26
C PHE A 330 8.13 -21.29 1.88
N VAL A 331 7.91 -22.24 0.98
CA VAL A 331 7.23 -21.99 -0.29
C VAL A 331 5.80 -22.47 -0.17
N PHE A 332 4.87 -21.67 -0.71
CA PHE A 332 3.44 -21.93 -0.69
C PHE A 332 2.94 -21.94 -2.12
N ASP A 333 2.21 -23.00 -2.47
CA ASP A 333 1.48 -23.09 -3.72
C ASP A 333 0.00 -22.89 -3.43
N VAL A 334 -0.59 -21.90 -4.11
CA VAL A 334 -1.97 -21.45 -3.89
C VAL A 334 -2.81 -21.70 -5.13
N ILE A 335 -4.10 -22.00 -4.90
CA ILE A 335 -5.09 -22.01 -5.98
C ILE A 335 -5.78 -20.65 -5.98
N GLU A 336 -5.45 -19.83 -6.97
CA GLU A 336 -6.07 -18.52 -7.12
C GLU A 336 -7.46 -18.62 -7.74
N GLN A 337 -8.38 -17.79 -7.23
CA GLN A 337 -9.66 -17.48 -7.86
C GLN A 337 -9.55 -16.14 -8.57
N LYS A 338 -9.50 -16.18 -9.90
CA LYS A 338 -9.56 -14.95 -10.69
C LYS A 338 -11.00 -14.40 -10.67
N PRO A 339 -11.21 -13.08 -10.53
CA PRO A 339 -12.52 -12.50 -10.76
C PRO A 339 -13.00 -12.91 -12.15
N VAL A 340 -14.21 -13.48 -12.25
CA VAL A 340 -14.82 -13.73 -13.55
C VAL A 340 -15.54 -12.45 -13.93
N LEU A 341 -15.15 -11.86 -15.06
CA LEU A 341 -15.78 -10.64 -15.55
C LEU A 341 -17.24 -10.94 -15.92
N VAL A 342 -18.17 -10.36 -15.16
CA VAL A 342 -19.61 -10.53 -15.37
C VAL A 342 -20.11 -9.70 -16.55
N SER A 343 -21.34 -10.00 -17.00
CA SER A 343 -22.06 -9.18 -17.97
C SER A 343 -22.58 -7.89 -17.33
N SER A 344 -22.92 -6.90 -18.16
CA SER A 344 -23.37 -5.59 -17.67
C SER A 344 -24.71 -5.62 -16.92
N ASP A 345 -25.52 -6.65 -17.12
CA ASP A 345 -26.81 -6.87 -16.43
C ASP A 345 -26.66 -7.50 -15.05
N ASP A 346 -25.44 -7.77 -14.57
CA ASP A 346 -25.20 -8.16 -13.18
C ASP A 346 -25.42 -6.96 -12.25
N LEU A 347 -26.53 -7.02 -11.51
CA LEU A 347 -26.97 -5.97 -10.59
C LEU A 347 -26.49 -6.18 -9.13
N SER A 348 -25.52 -7.08 -8.90
CA SER A 348 -25.03 -7.39 -7.54
C SER A 348 -24.36 -6.20 -6.85
N CYS A 349 -23.88 -5.21 -7.61
CA CYS A 349 -23.29 -3.99 -7.09
C CYS A 349 -24.32 -2.84 -7.11
N LEU A 350 -24.88 -2.51 -5.94
CA LEU A 350 -25.86 -1.43 -5.71
C LEU A 350 -27.15 -1.49 -6.55
N GLY A 351 -27.40 -2.57 -7.29
CA GLY A 351 -28.51 -2.61 -8.24
C GLY A 351 -28.29 -1.76 -9.49
N ILE A 352 -27.06 -1.30 -9.76
CA ILE A 352 -26.73 -0.39 -10.86
C ILE A 352 -26.14 -1.18 -12.03
N TYR A 353 -26.73 -1.01 -13.21
CA TYR A 353 -26.30 -1.64 -14.46
C TYR A 353 -24.84 -1.28 -14.76
N HIS A 354 -24.07 -2.27 -15.20
CA HIS A 354 -22.65 -2.17 -15.56
C HIS A 354 -21.67 -1.89 -14.41
N LEU A 355 -22.16 -1.52 -13.21
CA LEU A 355 -21.27 -1.14 -12.10
C LEU A 355 -20.41 -2.30 -11.59
N GLN A 356 -20.98 -3.49 -11.49
CA GLN A 356 -20.21 -4.66 -11.08
C GLN A 356 -19.13 -5.03 -12.10
N ARG A 357 -19.50 -4.98 -13.38
CA ARG A 357 -18.58 -5.24 -14.48
C ARG A 357 -17.43 -4.23 -14.51
N LEU A 358 -17.72 -2.93 -14.35
CA LEU A 358 -16.70 -1.88 -14.26
C LEU A 358 -15.74 -2.13 -13.09
N TRP A 359 -16.25 -2.45 -11.89
CA TRP A 359 -15.41 -2.76 -10.74
C TRP A 359 -14.48 -3.96 -11.02
N GLN A 360 -15.04 -5.09 -11.47
CA GLN A 360 -14.24 -6.29 -11.77
C GLN A 360 -13.22 -6.06 -12.89
N LYS A 361 -13.58 -5.27 -13.91
CA LYS A 361 -12.69 -4.90 -15.01
C LYS A 361 -11.44 -4.19 -14.49
N ILE A 362 -11.60 -3.23 -13.59
CA ILE A 362 -10.46 -2.54 -12.97
C ILE A 362 -9.65 -3.50 -12.08
N GLN A 363 -10.31 -4.40 -11.33
CA GLN A 363 -9.61 -5.40 -10.53
C GLN A 363 -8.75 -6.35 -11.38
N LEU A 364 -9.26 -6.77 -12.55
CA LEU A 364 -8.52 -7.60 -13.50
C LEU A 364 -7.34 -6.82 -14.11
N ARG A 365 -7.57 -5.55 -14.48
CA ARG A 365 -6.54 -4.66 -15.04
C ARG A 365 -5.39 -4.40 -14.05
N LYS A 366 -5.69 -4.13 -12.77
CA LYS A 366 -4.68 -3.98 -11.69
C LYS A 366 -3.75 -5.19 -11.57
N ARG A 367 -4.22 -6.37 -11.98
CA ARG A 367 -3.54 -7.67 -11.81
C ARG A 367 -2.93 -8.21 -13.11
N GLY A 368 -2.99 -7.44 -14.20
CA GLY A 368 -2.48 -7.88 -15.51
C GLY A 368 -3.22 -9.09 -16.08
N VAL A 369 -4.45 -9.36 -15.63
CA VAL A 369 -5.26 -10.48 -16.13
C VAL A 369 -6.01 -10.01 -17.38
N PRO A 370 -5.87 -10.71 -18.53
CA PRO A 370 -6.58 -10.32 -19.75
C PRO A 370 -8.08 -10.57 -19.60
N PHE A 371 -8.88 -9.71 -20.22
CA PHE A 371 -10.34 -9.83 -20.30
C PHE A 371 -10.84 -9.26 -21.64
N THR A 372 -12.07 -9.62 -22.02
CA THR A 372 -12.69 -9.14 -23.25
C THR A 372 -13.58 -7.93 -22.95
N GLU A 373 -13.26 -6.81 -23.58
CA GLU A 373 -14.08 -5.59 -23.54
C GLU A 373 -15.25 -5.69 -24.53
N LEU A 374 -16.39 -5.10 -24.16
CA LEU A 374 -17.51 -4.87 -25.05
C LEU A 374 -17.18 -3.75 -26.04
N ALA A 375 -17.86 -3.73 -27.19
CA ALA A 375 -17.79 -2.59 -28.09
C ALA A 375 -18.21 -1.31 -27.36
N ASN A 376 -17.41 -0.24 -27.46
CA ASN A 376 -17.65 1.05 -26.80
C ASN A 376 -17.79 0.98 -25.26
N GLU A 377 -17.24 -0.05 -24.59
CA GLU A 377 -17.39 -0.22 -23.14
C GLU A 377 -16.85 0.98 -22.34
N TRP A 378 -15.78 1.61 -22.81
CA TRP A 378 -15.25 2.84 -22.19
C TRP A 378 -16.27 3.97 -22.13
N HIS A 379 -17.10 4.11 -23.18
CA HIS A 379 -18.17 5.10 -23.19
C HIS A 379 -19.20 4.76 -22.10
N LEU A 380 -19.56 3.48 -21.98
CA LEU A 380 -20.48 2.99 -20.95
C LEU A 380 -19.94 3.22 -19.53
N ASP A 381 -18.64 2.97 -19.30
CA ASP A 381 -17.96 3.24 -18.03
C ASP A 381 -18.08 4.72 -17.64
N LYS A 382 -17.76 5.62 -18.57
CA LYS A 382 -17.81 7.05 -18.35
C LYS A 382 -19.24 7.52 -18.07
N THR A 383 -20.20 7.07 -18.89
CA THR A 383 -21.61 7.42 -18.72
C THR A 383 -22.17 6.93 -17.39
N LEU A 384 -21.83 5.72 -16.97
CA LEU A 384 -22.19 5.20 -15.65
C LEU A 384 -21.71 6.15 -14.53
N LEU A 385 -20.44 6.55 -14.54
CA LEU A 385 -19.87 7.41 -13.49
C LEU A 385 -20.48 8.82 -13.50
N ASP A 386 -20.76 9.39 -14.68
CA ASP A 386 -21.40 10.69 -14.83
C ASP A 386 -22.87 10.66 -14.39
N LEU A 387 -23.63 9.64 -14.78
CA LEU A 387 -25.04 9.46 -14.39
C LEU A 387 -25.21 9.19 -12.88
N CYS A 388 -24.24 8.51 -12.26
CA CYS A 388 -24.18 8.38 -10.81
C CYS A 388 -23.79 9.70 -10.10
N GLY A 389 -23.43 10.76 -10.82
CA GLY A 389 -22.98 12.01 -10.22
C GLY A 389 -21.61 11.92 -9.55
N ILE A 390 -20.78 10.94 -9.95
CA ILE A 390 -19.43 10.76 -9.40
C ILE A 390 -18.41 11.52 -10.25
N GLY A 391 -18.58 11.45 -11.57
CA GLY A 391 -17.61 11.94 -12.54
C GLY A 391 -16.46 10.97 -12.78
N LEU A 392 -15.81 11.12 -13.93
CA LEU A 392 -14.79 10.18 -14.40
C LEU A 392 -13.57 10.10 -13.47
N GLU A 393 -12.96 11.24 -13.12
CA GLU A 393 -11.73 11.25 -12.32
C GLU A 393 -11.94 10.72 -10.88
N PRO A 394 -12.94 11.18 -10.10
CA PRO A 394 -13.21 10.62 -8.78
C PRO A 394 -13.59 9.13 -8.84
N GLY A 395 -14.38 8.74 -9.85
CA GLY A 395 -14.80 7.35 -10.04
C GLY A 395 -13.64 6.42 -10.33
N LEU A 396 -12.74 6.79 -11.25
CA LEU A 396 -11.52 6.03 -11.53
C LEU A 396 -10.60 6.00 -10.31
N ARG A 397 -10.40 7.13 -9.63
CA ARG A 397 -9.58 7.19 -8.42
C ARG A 397 -10.10 6.20 -7.37
N ALA A 398 -11.41 6.19 -7.13
CA ALA A 398 -12.03 5.25 -6.19
C ALA A 398 -11.89 3.79 -6.64
N LEU A 399 -12.08 3.49 -7.93
CA LEU A 399 -11.90 2.14 -8.47
C LEU A 399 -10.47 1.62 -8.27
N TYR A 400 -9.45 2.46 -8.46
CA TYR A 400 -8.05 2.06 -8.29
C TYR A 400 -7.63 1.99 -6.81
N GLN A 401 -8.16 2.87 -5.95
CA GLN A 401 -7.87 2.90 -4.51
C GLN A 401 -8.54 1.77 -3.72
N ASN A 402 -9.63 1.20 -4.21
CA ASN A 402 -10.40 0.18 -3.49
C ASN A 402 -10.21 -1.21 -4.11
N ASP A 403 -9.56 -2.11 -3.37
CA ASP A 403 -9.43 -3.53 -3.73
C ASP A 403 -10.65 -4.38 -3.35
N HIS A 404 -11.52 -3.85 -2.49
CA HIS A 404 -12.75 -4.50 -2.05
C HIS A 404 -13.98 -3.81 -2.63
N GLN A 405 -14.95 -4.61 -3.08
CA GLN A 405 -16.21 -4.12 -3.64
C GLN A 405 -17.01 -3.32 -2.60
N SER A 406 -17.04 -3.76 -1.34
CA SER A 406 -17.75 -3.08 -0.25
C SER A 406 -17.25 -1.66 0.00
N ALA A 407 -15.93 -1.44 0.00
CA ALA A 407 -15.34 -0.13 0.17
C ALA A 407 -15.67 0.81 -1.00
N PHE A 408 -15.63 0.28 -2.23
CA PHE A 408 -16.06 1.01 -3.42
C PHE A 408 -17.57 1.37 -3.37
N VAL A 409 -18.41 0.44 -2.95
CA VAL A 409 -19.85 0.66 -2.75
C VAL A 409 -20.12 1.74 -1.71
N ALA A 410 -19.43 1.71 -0.56
CA ALA A 410 -19.56 2.71 0.49
C ALA A 410 -19.18 4.11 -0.01
N TYR A 411 -18.10 4.22 -0.80
CA TYR A 411 -17.70 5.46 -1.45
C TYR A 411 -18.82 6.03 -2.35
N ILE A 412 -19.42 5.20 -3.21
CA ILE A 412 -20.52 5.63 -4.08
C ILE A 412 -21.71 6.10 -3.26
N GLN A 413 -22.11 5.34 -2.24
CA GLN A 413 -23.26 5.68 -1.39
C GLN A 413 -23.06 7.03 -0.69
N GLN A 414 -21.84 7.31 -0.23
CA GLN A 414 -21.50 8.56 0.45
C GLN A 414 -21.61 9.79 -0.48
N ILE A 415 -21.17 9.66 -1.73
CA ILE A 415 -21.05 10.78 -2.68
C ILE A 415 -22.31 10.97 -3.52
N ALA A 416 -22.83 9.88 -4.07
CA ALA A 416 -23.91 9.94 -5.05
C ALA A 416 -25.27 10.14 -4.37
N LYS A 417 -25.48 9.54 -3.18
CA LYS A 417 -26.74 9.59 -2.42
C LYS A 417 -27.99 9.28 -3.28
N LEU A 418 -27.85 8.30 -4.19
CA LEU A 418 -28.89 7.93 -5.15
C LEU A 418 -30.10 7.31 -4.45
N THR A 419 -31.28 7.73 -4.86
CA THR A 419 -32.56 7.10 -4.51
C THR A 419 -32.83 5.90 -5.41
N ALA A 420 -33.82 5.08 -5.05
CA ALA A 420 -34.28 3.98 -5.92
C ALA A 420 -34.79 4.47 -7.29
N ALA A 421 -35.38 5.68 -7.34
CA ALA A 421 -35.83 6.28 -8.59
C ALA A 421 -34.65 6.71 -9.47
N ASP A 422 -33.60 7.26 -8.87
CA ASP A 422 -32.37 7.62 -9.59
C ASP A 422 -31.73 6.36 -10.21
N ILE A 423 -31.57 5.29 -9.41
CA ILE A 423 -31.00 4.02 -9.89
C ILE A 423 -31.83 3.44 -11.06
N ALA A 424 -33.15 3.48 -10.97
CA ALA A 424 -34.03 3.03 -12.05
C ALA A 424 -33.83 3.86 -13.35
N GLY A 425 -33.73 5.18 -13.23
CA GLY A 425 -33.48 6.08 -14.37
C GLY A 425 -32.09 5.87 -14.99
N ILE A 426 -31.06 5.68 -14.17
CA ILE A 426 -29.70 5.35 -14.61
C ILE A 426 -29.69 4.03 -15.38
N ASN A 427 -30.29 2.98 -14.81
CA ASN A 427 -30.36 1.66 -15.45
C ASN A 427 -31.11 1.70 -16.79
N GLN A 428 -32.18 2.49 -16.89
CA GLN A 428 -32.92 2.69 -18.14
C GLN A 428 -32.02 3.31 -19.22
N GLN A 429 -31.28 4.37 -18.88
CA GLN A 429 -30.39 5.05 -19.82
C GLN A 429 -29.22 4.16 -20.25
N LEU A 430 -28.53 3.52 -19.30
CA LEU A 430 -27.41 2.62 -19.59
C LEU A 430 -27.85 1.39 -20.40
N GLY A 431 -29.03 0.84 -20.11
CA GLY A 431 -29.61 -0.26 -20.88
C GLY A 431 -29.94 0.14 -22.32
N ALA A 432 -30.41 1.37 -22.55
CA ALA A 432 -30.64 1.89 -23.90
C ALA A 432 -29.33 2.00 -24.70
N ILE A 433 -28.27 2.53 -24.07
CA ILE A 433 -26.92 2.62 -24.66
C ILE A 433 -26.39 1.23 -25.03
N SER A 434 -26.45 0.28 -24.09
CA SER A 434 -25.90 -1.06 -24.31
C SER A 434 -26.64 -1.87 -25.39
N ASN A 435 -27.93 -1.58 -25.61
CA ASN A 435 -28.75 -2.27 -26.63
C ASN A 435 -28.77 -1.53 -27.98
N GLY A 436 -28.02 -0.43 -28.13
CA GLY A 436 -28.02 0.37 -29.35
C GLY A 436 -29.36 1.06 -29.66
N LEU A 437 -30.23 1.22 -28.65
CA LEU A 437 -31.53 1.86 -28.78
C LEU A 437 -31.39 3.34 -28.39
N THR A 438 -31.17 4.22 -29.36
CA THR A 438 -31.33 5.68 -29.14
C THR A 438 -32.80 6.06 -29.19
N PRO A 439 -33.33 6.88 -28.25
CA PRO A 439 -34.63 7.51 -28.44
C PRO A 439 -34.53 8.48 -29.62
N SER A 440 -35.04 8.07 -30.78
CA SER A 440 -35.11 8.93 -31.98
C SER A 440 -36.17 10.01 -31.78
N VAL A 441 -35.75 11.27 -31.68
CA VAL A 441 -36.59 12.41 -32.07
C VAL A 441 -35.92 13.04 -33.29
N THR A 442 -36.39 12.64 -34.48
CA THR A 442 -35.99 13.20 -35.78
C THR A 442 -36.53 14.61 -35.94
N VAL A 443 -35.65 15.59 -36.20
CA VAL A 443 -36.01 16.83 -36.89
C VAL A 443 -35.79 16.59 -38.40
N PRO A 444 -36.74 16.88 -39.30
CA PRO A 444 -36.61 16.54 -40.71
C PRO A 444 -35.55 17.39 -41.43
N GLU A 445 -34.77 16.76 -42.31
CA GLU A 445 -33.88 17.43 -43.26
C GLU A 445 -34.66 18.24 -44.30
N VAL A 446 -34.06 19.36 -44.73
CA VAL A 446 -34.62 20.34 -45.66
C VAL A 446 -34.46 19.86 -47.10
N GLU A 447 -35.59 19.62 -47.79
CA GLU A 447 -35.68 19.72 -49.25
C GLU A 447 -36.92 20.55 -49.65
N ASP A 448 -36.76 21.29 -50.76
CA ASP A 448 -37.52 22.43 -51.31
C ASP A 448 -39.07 22.47 -51.27
N PHE A 449 -39.57 23.69 -51.01
CA PHE A 449 -40.80 24.38 -51.48
C PHE A 449 -42.07 23.58 -51.88
N ASN A 450 -43.11 23.62 -51.03
CA ASN A 450 -44.37 24.39 -51.25
C ASN A 450 -45.50 24.00 -50.29
N SER A 451 -46.11 25.05 -49.70
CA SER A 451 -47.47 25.16 -49.17
C SER A 451 -48.06 24.02 -48.30
N ALA A 452 -48.09 24.23 -46.99
CA ALA A 452 -49.32 24.31 -46.18
C ALA A 452 -48.95 24.40 -44.70
N GLU A 453 -49.69 25.23 -43.96
CA GLU A 453 -49.55 25.50 -42.53
C GLU A 453 -49.54 24.21 -41.70
N VAL A 454 -48.46 23.99 -40.92
CA VAL A 454 -48.38 22.96 -39.89
C VAL A 454 -47.88 23.61 -38.61
N GLU A 455 -48.63 23.40 -37.53
CA GLU A 455 -48.40 23.95 -36.19
C GLU A 455 -47.04 23.55 -35.60
N ASP A 456 -46.42 24.57 -35.02
CA ASP A 456 -45.07 24.66 -34.46
C ASP A 456 -44.87 23.69 -33.28
N SER A 457 -44.04 22.67 -33.49
CA SER A 457 -43.48 21.84 -32.41
C SER A 457 -41.94 21.87 -32.45
N ASN A 458 -41.38 23.03 -32.75
CA ASN A 458 -39.96 23.29 -32.58
C ASN A 458 -39.69 23.65 -31.10
N PRO A 459 -38.79 22.96 -30.37
CA PRO A 459 -38.38 23.45 -29.05
C PRO A 459 -37.83 24.86 -29.22
N ALA A 460 -38.40 25.82 -28.48
CA ALA A 460 -38.10 27.25 -28.64
C ALA A 460 -36.59 27.49 -28.82
N ALA A 461 -36.18 27.95 -30.01
CA ALA A 461 -34.79 28.11 -30.38
C ALA A 461 -34.07 29.01 -29.34
N VAL A 462 -33.15 28.42 -28.57
CA VAL A 462 -32.46 29.13 -27.46
C VAL A 462 -31.28 29.97 -27.97
N LEU A 463 -30.69 29.58 -29.10
CA LEU A 463 -29.67 30.34 -29.83
C LEU A 463 -30.30 31.04 -31.06
N SER A 464 -29.95 32.31 -31.25
CA SER A 464 -30.30 33.05 -32.46
C SER A 464 -29.49 32.58 -33.67
N GLU A 465 -29.99 32.87 -34.88
CA GLU A 465 -29.27 32.60 -36.13
C GLU A 465 -27.88 33.26 -36.15
N SER A 466 -27.76 34.48 -35.63
CA SER A 466 -26.46 35.16 -35.49
C SER A 466 -25.50 34.45 -34.55
N GLN A 467 -25.98 33.83 -33.47
CA GLN A 467 -25.15 33.01 -32.57
C GLN A 467 -24.72 31.71 -33.25
N LEU A 468 -25.61 31.06 -33.99
CA LEU A 468 -25.26 29.85 -34.74
C LEU A 468 -24.22 30.14 -35.83
N ASN A 469 -24.37 31.22 -36.58
CA ASN A 469 -23.39 31.65 -37.57
C ASN A 469 -22.03 31.97 -36.93
N PHE A 470 -22.03 32.62 -35.75
CA PHE A 470 -20.81 32.88 -34.99
C PHE A 470 -20.14 31.59 -34.50
N TRP A 471 -20.92 30.63 -33.98
CA TRP A 471 -20.41 29.31 -33.58
C TRP A 471 -19.74 28.59 -34.74
N GLN A 472 -20.37 28.59 -35.92
CA GLN A 472 -19.83 27.93 -37.11
C GLN A 472 -18.49 28.55 -37.53
N SER A 473 -18.36 29.89 -37.50
CA SER A 473 -17.14 30.58 -37.93
C SER A 473 -16.04 30.57 -36.88
N GLU A 474 -16.38 30.80 -35.60
CA GLU A 474 -15.40 31.02 -34.52
C GLU A 474 -15.17 29.79 -33.64
N GLY A 475 -16.11 28.85 -33.60
CA GLY A 475 -16.01 27.61 -32.82
C GLY A 475 -16.24 27.77 -31.32
N TYR A 476 -16.68 28.94 -30.85
CA TYR A 476 -17.04 29.19 -29.46
C TYR A 476 -18.26 30.10 -29.34
N LEU A 477 -18.93 30.08 -28.18
CA LEU A 477 -20.04 30.97 -27.84
C LEU A 477 -19.95 31.45 -26.39
N VAL A 478 -20.48 32.67 -26.16
CA VAL A 478 -20.75 33.23 -24.83
C VAL A 478 -22.26 33.37 -24.70
N ILE A 479 -22.86 32.58 -23.82
CA ILE A 479 -24.30 32.60 -23.57
C ILE A 479 -24.56 33.36 -22.27
N PRO A 480 -25.21 34.54 -22.33
CA PRO A 480 -25.34 35.39 -21.18
C PRO A 480 -26.30 34.81 -20.15
N GLN A 481 -25.97 34.99 -18.87
CA GLN A 481 -26.83 34.76 -17.71
C GLN A 481 -27.54 33.40 -17.77
N VAL A 482 -26.77 32.31 -17.86
CA VAL A 482 -27.29 30.97 -17.61
C VAL A 482 -27.48 30.71 -16.12
N LEU A 483 -26.72 31.37 -15.25
CA LEU A 483 -26.94 31.37 -13.81
C LEU A 483 -27.37 32.76 -13.33
N THR A 484 -28.17 32.81 -12.26
CA THR A 484 -28.47 34.06 -11.57
C THR A 484 -27.29 34.52 -10.72
N ALA A 485 -27.33 35.78 -10.29
CA ALA A 485 -26.32 36.34 -9.39
C ALA A 485 -26.25 35.56 -8.07
N GLU A 486 -27.39 35.15 -7.52
CA GLU A 486 -27.50 34.38 -6.28
C GLU A 486 -26.85 32.99 -6.43
N GLN A 487 -27.08 32.32 -7.56
CA GLN A 487 -26.44 31.03 -7.85
C GLN A 487 -24.91 31.16 -7.96
N CYS A 488 -24.43 32.23 -8.59
CA CYS A 488 -23.00 32.52 -8.66
C CYS A 488 -22.41 32.74 -7.26
N VAL A 489 -23.03 33.61 -6.46
CA VAL A 489 -22.60 33.89 -5.07
C VAL A 489 -22.57 32.61 -4.24
N ALA A 490 -23.64 31.82 -4.24
CA ALA A 490 -23.69 30.57 -3.48
C ALA A 490 -22.59 29.57 -3.90
N THR A 491 -22.23 29.55 -5.19
CA THR A 491 -21.14 28.68 -5.68
C THR A 491 -19.78 29.19 -5.25
N ARG A 492 -19.55 30.51 -5.27
CA ARG A 492 -18.30 31.12 -4.78
C ARG A 492 -18.16 30.92 -3.28
N ASP A 493 -19.22 31.10 -2.50
CA ASP A 493 -19.21 30.91 -1.05
C ASP A 493 -18.81 29.48 -0.69
N PHE A 494 -19.30 28.49 -1.44
CA PHE A 494 -18.84 27.11 -1.31
C PHE A 494 -17.34 26.97 -1.60
N ILE A 495 -16.83 27.55 -2.69
CA ILE A 495 -15.38 27.51 -3.02
C ILE A 495 -14.56 28.17 -1.92
N TRP A 496 -14.97 29.35 -1.44
CA TRP A 496 -14.30 30.06 -0.34
C TRP A 496 -14.27 29.23 0.93
N GLN A 497 -15.40 28.61 1.30
CA GLN A 497 -15.50 27.74 2.46
C GLN A 497 -14.55 26.54 2.35
N GLN A 498 -14.48 25.88 1.19
CA GLN A 498 -13.58 24.73 0.99
C GLN A 498 -12.11 25.13 1.08
N LEU A 499 -11.75 26.30 0.54
CA LEU A 499 -10.39 26.85 0.63
C LEU A 499 -10.08 27.45 2.01
N GLY A 500 -11.07 27.66 2.88
CA GLY A 500 -10.87 28.43 4.11
C GLY A 500 -10.34 29.85 3.84
N ALA A 501 -10.65 30.41 2.67
CA ALA A 501 -10.16 31.70 2.19
C ALA A 501 -11.27 32.75 2.15
N ASN A 502 -10.89 34.01 2.09
CA ASN A 502 -11.82 35.14 2.15
C ASN A 502 -11.64 36.06 0.94
N GLU A 503 -12.74 36.37 0.25
CA GLU A 503 -12.77 37.30 -0.89
C GLU A 503 -12.19 38.68 -0.56
N GLN A 504 -12.32 39.13 0.69
CA GLN A 504 -11.85 40.45 1.13
C GLN A 504 -10.42 40.43 1.69
N ASP A 505 -9.77 39.27 1.75
CA ASP A 505 -8.39 39.13 2.24
C ASP A 505 -7.51 38.37 1.25
N PRO A 506 -6.82 39.09 0.35
CA PRO A 506 -5.93 38.49 -0.65
C PRO A 506 -4.81 37.61 -0.09
N THR A 507 -4.43 37.79 1.19
CA THR A 507 -3.37 36.99 1.81
C THR A 507 -3.78 35.53 2.01
N THR A 508 -5.09 35.25 1.99
CA THR A 508 -5.66 33.91 2.20
C THR A 508 -5.75 33.07 0.93
N TRP A 509 -5.58 33.65 -0.26
CA TRP A 509 -5.89 32.99 -1.54
C TRP A 509 -4.87 31.95 -2.01
N TYR A 510 -3.64 32.02 -1.50
CA TYR A 510 -2.49 31.27 -2.05
C TYR A 510 -2.10 30.06 -1.18
N GLN A 511 -2.95 29.67 -0.22
CA GLN A 511 -2.68 28.52 0.63
C GLN A 511 -2.81 27.23 -0.18
N PRO A 512 -1.87 26.27 -0.02
CA PRO A 512 -1.98 24.98 -0.68
C PRO A 512 -3.10 24.13 -0.04
N HIS A 513 -3.84 23.40 -0.87
CA HIS A 513 -4.88 22.48 -0.42
C HIS A 513 -4.73 21.11 -1.09
N GLU A 514 -5.08 20.03 -0.38
CA GLU A 514 -4.96 18.65 -0.87
C GLU A 514 -5.79 18.37 -2.13
N PHE A 515 -6.90 19.08 -2.31
CA PHE A 515 -7.78 18.97 -3.46
C PHE A 515 -7.41 19.96 -4.59
N MET A 516 -6.31 20.71 -4.47
CA MET A 516 -5.86 21.64 -5.51
C MET A 516 -4.85 20.95 -6.44
N GLN A 517 -5.12 20.96 -7.74
CA GLN A 517 -4.20 20.53 -8.79
C GLN A 517 -4.04 21.67 -9.79
N LYS A 518 -2.92 22.40 -9.69
CA LYS A 518 -2.76 23.70 -10.37
C LYS A 518 -3.92 24.64 -9.96
N ILE A 519 -4.64 25.23 -10.91
CA ILE A 519 -5.83 26.04 -10.62
C ILE A 519 -7.12 25.22 -10.42
N MET A 520 -7.10 23.92 -10.70
CA MET A 520 -8.29 23.07 -10.63
C MET A 520 -8.52 22.61 -9.19
N LEU A 521 -9.73 22.77 -8.69
CA LEU A 521 -10.12 22.27 -7.37
C LEU A 521 -10.93 20.99 -7.58
N GLN A 522 -10.51 19.87 -6.99
CA GLN A 522 -11.15 18.54 -7.12
C GLN A 522 -12.49 18.45 -6.35
N LEU A 523 -13.36 19.43 -6.57
CA LEU A 523 -14.69 19.58 -5.98
C LEU A 523 -15.74 19.31 -7.07
N PHE A 524 -16.28 18.11 -7.07
CA PHE A 524 -17.19 17.64 -8.12
C PHE A 524 -18.67 17.72 -7.72
N ARG A 525 -18.97 17.58 -6.42
CA ARG A 525 -20.32 17.45 -5.90
C ARG A 525 -20.59 18.40 -4.73
N HIS A 526 -21.68 19.12 -4.84
CA HIS A 526 -22.26 19.97 -3.80
C HIS A 526 -23.68 20.35 -4.27
N PRO A 527 -24.69 20.46 -3.39
CA PRO A 527 -26.06 20.79 -3.80
C PRO A 527 -26.16 22.01 -4.72
N GLN A 528 -25.32 23.04 -4.51
CA GLN A 528 -25.27 24.20 -5.39
C GLN A 528 -24.68 23.90 -6.78
N LEU A 529 -23.60 23.12 -6.86
CA LEU A 529 -23.00 22.72 -8.14
C LEU A 529 -23.98 21.87 -8.95
N ASP A 530 -24.72 21.00 -8.28
CA ASP A 530 -25.77 20.18 -8.87
C ASP A 530 -26.96 21.03 -9.32
N ALA A 531 -27.37 22.04 -8.54
CA ALA A 531 -28.43 22.95 -8.94
C ALA A 531 -28.07 23.74 -10.22
N ASN A 532 -26.81 24.22 -10.34
CA ASN A 532 -26.34 24.91 -11.55
C ASN A 532 -26.40 24.00 -12.78
N ARG A 533 -26.04 22.72 -12.61
CA ARG A 533 -26.08 21.69 -13.66
C ARG A 533 -27.49 21.40 -14.19
N GLN A 534 -28.51 21.56 -13.34
CA GLN A 534 -29.91 21.29 -13.70
C GLN A 534 -30.61 22.48 -14.38
N VAL A 535 -29.91 23.58 -14.68
CA VAL A 535 -30.53 24.72 -15.38
C VAL A 535 -30.91 24.32 -16.81
N PRO A 536 -32.22 24.37 -17.18
CA PRO A 536 -32.68 23.87 -18.48
C PRO A 536 -32.04 24.56 -19.68
N LYS A 537 -31.79 25.87 -19.59
CA LYS A 537 -31.16 26.68 -20.64
C LYS A 537 -29.80 26.13 -21.05
N ILE A 538 -29.03 25.60 -20.10
CA ILE A 538 -27.70 25.03 -20.39
C ILE A 538 -27.89 23.81 -21.29
N ARG A 539 -28.71 22.84 -20.88
CA ARG A 539 -28.99 21.63 -21.67
C ARG A 539 -29.49 21.98 -23.06
N GLN A 540 -30.46 22.90 -23.17
CA GLN A 540 -31.02 23.34 -24.45
C GLN A 540 -29.96 23.89 -25.41
N VAL A 541 -28.97 24.65 -24.91
CA VAL A 541 -27.86 25.16 -25.74
C VAL A 541 -27.03 24.01 -26.28
N PHE A 542 -26.66 23.03 -25.45
CA PHE A 542 -25.91 21.87 -25.90
C PHE A 542 -26.73 21.01 -26.88
N GLU A 543 -28.02 20.77 -26.62
CA GLU A 543 -28.90 20.02 -27.51
C GLU A 543 -29.02 20.68 -28.89
N GLN A 544 -29.12 22.01 -28.94
CA GLN A 544 -29.17 22.76 -30.19
C GLN A 544 -27.83 22.70 -30.95
N LEU A 545 -26.69 22.73 -30.27
CA LEU A 545 -25.39 22.60 -30.93
C LEU A 545 -25.10 21.17 -31.41
N TRP A 546 -25.50 20.17 -30.63
CA TRP A 546 -25.36 18.76 -30.97
C TRP A 546 -26.44 18.25 -31.93
N GLN A 547 -27.51 19.03 -32.16
CA GLN A 547 -28.67 18.65 -32.97
C GLN A 547 -29.34 17.34 -32.52
N ARG A 548 -29.34 17.09 -31.20
CA ARG A 548 -29.90 15.88 -30.57
C ARG A 548 -30.18 16.11 -29.09
N THR A 549 -31.08 15.33 -28.52
CA THR A 549 -31.53 15.46 -27.11
C THR A 549 -31.02 14.36 -26.20
N ASP A 550 -30.44 13.29 -26.74
CA ASP A 550 -29.92 12.15 -25.99
C ASP A 550 -28.49 12.41 -25.47
N LEU A 551 -28.36 13.49 -24.70
CA LEU A 551 -27.10 13.94 -24.11
C LEU A 551 -26.99 13.58 -22.61
N VAL A 552 -25.79 13.19 -22.21
CA VAL A 552 -25.34 12.99 -20.83
C VAL A 552 -24.49 14.18 -20.42
N MET A 553 -24.79 14.71 -19.24
CA MET A 553 -24.03 15.78 -18.64
C MET A 553 -22.84 15.23 -17.86
N THR A 554 -21.67 15.86 -17.99
CA THR A 554 -20.50 15.50 -17.18
C THR A 554 -20.67 15.94 -15.72
N THR A 555 -20.16 15.14 -14.79
CA THR A 555 -19.91 15.60 -13.42
C THR A 555 -18.46 16.06 -13.30
N ASP A 556 -18.24 17.35 -13.54
CA ASP A 556 -16.90 17.97 -13.56
C ASP A 556 -16.67 18.90 -12.37
N ARG A 557 -15.44 19.42 -12.26
CA ARG A 557 -14.93 20.16 -11.12
C ARG A 557 -15.09 21.68 -11.26
N VAL A 558 -14.52 22.42 -10.31
CA VAL A 558 -14.41 23.89 -10.34
C VAL A 558 -12.95 24.31 -10.44
N SER A 559 -12.67 25.57 -10.76
CA SER A 559 -11.31 26.13 -10.66
C SER A 559 -11.28 27.42 -9.87
N PHE A 560 -10.12 27.69 -9.28
CA PHE A 560 -9.77 28.94 -8.63
C PHE A 560 -8.41 29.42 -9.17
N ASN A 561 -8.39 30.55 -9.86
CA ASN A 561 -7.18 31.15 -10.42
C ASN A 561 -6.96 32.55 -9.80
N PRO A 562 -6.16 32.69 -8.74
CA PRO A 562 -5.88 33.97 -8.11
C PRO A 562 -4.90 34.81 -8.97
N PRO A 563 -4.83 36.14 -8.75
CA PRO A 563 -3.84 36.98 -9.41
C PRO A 563 -2.39 36.52 -9.21
N GLU A 564 -1.53 36.73 -10.20
CA GLU A 564 -0.10 36.49 -10.04
C GLU A 564 0.52 37.46 -9.03
N THR A 565 1.50 36.96 -8.28
CA THR A 565 2.30 37.72 -7.33
C THR A 565 3.78 37.43 -7.56
N PRO A 566 4.71 38.19 -6.97
CA PRO A 566 6.14 37.85 -7.03
C PRO A 566 6.48 36.45 -6.48
N THR A 567 5.58 35.86 -5.68
CA THR A 567 5.78 34.56 -5.02
C THR A 567 4.85 33.47 -5.54
N TRP A 568 3.90 33.79 -6.41
CA TRP A 568 2.96 32.83 -7.00
C TRP A 568 2.76 33.14 -8.47
N HIS A 569 3.09 32.17 -9.32
CA HIS A 569 2.93 32.25 -10.77
C HIS A 569 1.91 31.22 -11.23
N PHE A 570 1.22 31.54 -12.33
CA PHE A 570 0.20 30.68 -12.91
C PHE A 570 0.79 29.29 -13.26
N PRO A 571 0.31 28.19 -12.63
CA PRO A 571 0.90 26.86 -12.79
C PRO A 571 0.31 26.07 -13.97
N GLY A 572 -0.55 26.69 -14.79
CA GLY A 572 -1.30 26.04 -15.86
C GLY A 572 -2.70 25.54 -15.44
N PRO A 573 -3.40 24.83 -16.33
CA PRO A 573 -2.93 24.36 -17.63
C PRO A 573 -2.75 25.49 -18.65
N ASP A 574 -1.66 25.40 -19.42
CA ASP A 574 -1.41 26.27 -20.59
C ASP A 574 -2.34 25.89 -21.75
N MET A 575 -2.16 26.51 -22.90
CA MET A 575 -2.90 26.15 -24.12
C MET A 575 -2.64 24.68 -24.52
N HIS A 576 -3.70 23.93 -24.82
CA HIS A 576 -3.68 22.50 -25.17
C HIS A 576 -4.94 22.08 -25.93
N TRP A 577 -4.99 20.82 -26.37
CA TRP A 577 -6.22 20.13 -26.77
C TRP A 577 -6.56 19.01 -25.79
N ASP A 578 -7.82 18.94 -25.36
CA ASP A 578 -8.34 17.88 -24.48
C ASP A 578 -8.80 16.62 -25.24
N MET A 579 -8.44 16.53 -26.52
CA MET A 579 -8.86 15.44 -27.41
C MET A 579 -7.64 14.85 -28.14
N PRO A 580 -7.68 13.55 -28.50
CA PRO A 580 -6.61 12.94 -29.29
C PRO A 580 -6.51 13.61 -30.66
N LEU A 581 -5.31 14.08 -31.02
CA LEU A 581 -5.06 14.75 -32.30
C LEU A 581 -4.96 13.75 -33.47
N GLN A 582 -6.10 13.14 -33.82
CA GLN A 582 -6.21 12.08 -34.82
C GLN A 582 -7.40 12.32 -35.75
N LEU A 583 -7.29 11.83 -37.00
CA LEU A 583 -8.32 11.96 -38.03
C LEU A 583 -9.27 10.74 -38.05
N PRO A 584 -10.56 10.94 -38.40
CA PRO A 584 -11.25 12.22 -38.53
C PRO A 584 -11.52 12.86 -37.15
N VAL A 585 -11.52 14.18 -37.09
CA VAL A 585 -11.82 14.91 -35.84
C VAL A 585 -13.33 14.91 -35.63
N LYS A 586 -13.79 14.09 -34.67
CA LYS A 586 -15.22 13.98 -34.34
C LYS A 586 -15.70 15.22 -33.59
N PHE A 587 -16.86 15.76 -33.94
CA PHE A 587 -17.48 16.85 -33.19
C PHE A 587 -17.61 16.51 -31.70
N ALA A 588 -17.14 17.41 -30.84
CA ALA A 588 -17.49 17.45 -29.43
C ALA A 588 -17.37 18.86 -28.89
N THR A 589 -18.00 19.09 -27.75
CA THR A 589 -17.99 20.38 -27.03
C THR A 589 -17.21 20.27 -25.74
N GLN A 590 -16.90 21.42 -25.16
CA GLN A 590 -16.55 21.61 -23.76
C GLN A 590 -17.13 22.94 -23.28
N GLY A 591 -17.25 23.12 -21.97
CA GLY A 591 -17.86 24.33 -21.42
C GLY A 591 -17.44 24.66 -19.99
N LEU A 592 -17.59 25.93 -19.66
CA LEU A 592 -17.45 26.46 -18.31
C LEU A 592 -18.40 27.62 -18.08
N ILE A 593 -18.79 27.83 -16.83
CA ILE A 593 -19.59 28.97 -16.40
C ILE A 593 -18.71 29.86 -15.55
N TYR A 594 -18.58 31.13 -15.90
CA TYR A 594 -17.92 32.10 -15.03
C TYR A 594 -18.75 32.34 -13.77
N LEU A 595 -18.13 32.23 -12.60
CA LEU A 595 -18.74 32.52 -11.31
C LEU A 595 -18.37 33.93 -10.82
N THR A 596 -17.34 34.53 -11.42
CA THR A 596 -16.92 35.91 -11.21
C THR A 596 -16.87 36.67 -12.54
N ASP A 597 -17.15 37.97 -12.51
CA ASP A 597 -16.90 38.84 -13.65
C ASP A 597 -15.43 38.74 -14.04
N THR A 598 -15.16 38.32 -15.28
CA THR A 598 -13.82 37.98 -15.74
C THR A 598 -13.47 38.83 -16.96
N SER A 599 -12.55 39.78 -16.77
CA SER A 599 -11.94 40.53 -17.86
C SER A 599 -10.88 39.68 -18.58
N ALA A 600 -10.46 40.13 -19.76
CA ALA A 600 -9.47 39.41 -20.58
C ALA A 600 -8.15 39.13 -19.86
N GLU A 601 -7.75 40.01 -18.93
CA GLU A 601 -6.50 39.89 -18.17
C GLU A 601 -6.69 39.14 -16.83
N GLN A 602 -7.91 38.76 -16.46
CA GLN A 602 -8.20 38.14 -15.15
C GLN A 602 -8.27 36.61 -15.25
N GLY A 603 -7.27 35.99 -15.87
CA GLY A 603 -7.18 34.53 -15.94
C GLY A 603 -8.21 33.88 -16.86
N ALA A 604 -8.71 34.63 -17.85
CA ALA A 604 -9.80 34.25 -18.73
C ALA A 604 -9.52 32.94 -19.47
N PHE A 605 -10.59 32.24 -19.83
CA PHE A 605 -10.55 31.22 -20.87
C PHE A 605 -10.00 31.81 -22.16
N CYS A 606 -9.04 31.12 -22.76
CA CYS A 606 -8.40 31.47 -24.00
C CYS A 606 -8.63 30.35 -25.01
N CYS A 607 -8.85 30.71 -26.27
CA CYS A 607 -8.89 29.76 -27.38
C CYS A 607 -8.29 30.39 -28.65
N VAL A 608 -8.15 29.62 -29.72
CA VAL A 608 -7.80 30.15 -31.05
C VAL A 608 -9.03 30.05 -31.96
N PRO A 609 -9.84 31.11 -32.10
CA PRO A 609 -11.09 31.06 -32.85
C PRO A 609 -10.90 30.62 -34.31
N GLY A 610 -11.85 29.84 -34.81
CA GLY A 610 -11.88 29.35 -36.19
C GLY A 610 -10.89 28.22 -36.50
N PHE A 611 -10.07 27.78 -35.52
CA PHE A 611 -9.11 26.70 -35.76
C PHE A 611 -9.78 25.34 -35.99
N HIS A 612 -10.99 25.12 -35.47
CA HIS A 612 -11.76 23.89 -35.69
C HIS A 612 -12.06 23.64 -37.17
N LEU A 613 -12.10 24.69 -38.01
CA LEU A 613 -12.27 24.57 -39.46
C LEU A 613 -10.98 24.16 -40.19
N LYS A 614 -9.82 24.29 -39.54
CA LYS A 614 -8.49 24.08 -40.13
C LYS A 614 -7.77 22.87 -39.56
N ILE A 615 -8.25 22.32 -38.46
CA ILE A 615 -7.53 21.30 -37.70
C ILE A 615 -7.24 20.05 -38.53
N GLU A 616 -8.16 19.60 -39.38
CA GLU A 616 -7.95 18.36 -40.15
C GLU A 616 -6.87 18.55 -41.22
N GLU A 617 -6.92 19.66 -41.96
CA GLU A 617 -5.86 20.04 -42.91
C GLU A 617 -4.52 20.21 -42.18
N TRP A 618 -4.53 20.90 -41.04
CA TRP A 618 -3.34 21.07 -40.21
C TRP A 618 -2.76 19.73 -39.74
N LEU A 619 -3.59 18.78 -39.30
CA LEU A 619 -3.17 17.43 -38.89
C LEU A 619 -2.60 16.61 -40.04
N LEU A 620 -3.17 16.72 -41.25
CA LEU A 620 -2.63 16.06 -42.45
C LEU A 620 -1.22 16.56 -42.80
N GLU A 621 -0.90 17.81 -42.48
CA GLU A 621 0.43 18.39 -42.67
C GLU A 621 1.42 18.01 -41.55
N GLN A 622 0.95 17.43 -40.44
CA GLN A 622 1.81 17.03 -39.34
C GLN A 622 2.34 15.61 -39.52
N SER A 623 3.65 15.42 -39.31
CA SER A 623 4.29 14.09 -39.26
C SER A 623 4.74 13.70 -37.85
N LYS A 624 4.13 14.31 -36.82
CA LYS A 624 4.56 14.21 -35.42
C LYS A 624 3.55 13.43 -34.58
N PRO A 625 4.00 12.77 -33.50
CA PRO A 625 3.10 12.15 -32.54
C PRO A 625 2.30 13.20 -31.75
N ASP A 626 1.14 12.81 -31.24
CA ASP A 626 0.20 13.65 -30.47
C ASP A 626 0.90 14.45 -29.34
N ILE A 627 1.79 13.81 -28.57
CA ILE A 627 2.54 14.45 -27.48
C ILE A 627 3.36 15.67 -27.96
N GLU A 628 3.97 15.59 -29.13
CA GLU A 628 4.72 16.71 -29.70
C GLU A 628 3.79 17.77 -30.28
N LEU A 629 2.63 17.37 -30.81
CA LEU A 629 1.63 18.28 -31.34
C LEU A 629 0.99 19.14 -30.24
N GLN A 630 0.90 18.63 -29.02
CA GLN A 630 0.44 19.41 -27.86
C GLN A 630 1.43 20.52 -27.46
N GLN A 631 2.69 20.49 -27.92
CA GLN A 631 3.75 21.43 -27.54
C GLN A 631 3.98 22.50 -28.63
N GLN A 632 3.02 23.42 -28.76
CA GLN A 632 3.12 24.52 -29.72
C GLN A 632 3.79 25.76 -29.13
N ASP A 633 4.41 26.57 -29.99
CA ASP A 633 4.76 27.96 -29.66
C ASP A 633 3.51 28.84 -29.79
N TRP A 634 2.71 28.87 -28.73
CA TRP A 634 1.42 29.54 -28.68
C TRP A 634 1.47 31.05 -28.95
N HIS A 635 2.65 31.70 -28.81
CA HIS A 635 2.81 33.12 -29.16
C HIS A 635 2.64 33.39 -30.66
N ARG A 636 2.76 32.35 -31.49
CA ARG A 636 2.57 32.44 -32.95
C ARG A 636 1.12 32.24 -33.38
N TRP A 637 0.25 31.89 -32.44
CA TRP A 637 -1.16 31.61 -32.67
C TRP A 637 -2.00 32.82 -32.29
N GLN A 638 -3.18 32.95 -32.91
CA GLN A 638 -4.12 34.02 -32.59
C GLN A 638 -4.95 33.66 -31.34
N VAL A 639 -4.26 33.49 -30.21
CA VAL A 639 -4.88 33.18 -28.92
C VAL A 639 -5.70 34.39 -28.46
N LYS A 640 -6.98 34.18 -28.18
CA LYS A 640 -7.93 35.21 -27.77
C LYS A 640 -8.45 34.94 -26.36
N PRO A 641 -8.21 35.82 -25.38
CA PRO A 641 -8.86 35.76 -24.07
C PRO A 641 -10.33 36.17 -24.17
N ILE A 642 -11.22 35.36 -23.61
CA ILE A 642 -12.67 35.53 -23.68
C ILE A 642 -13.19 36.07 -22.34
N ALA A 643 -13.42 37.38 -22.31
CA ALA A 643 -14.04 38.07 -21.19
C ALA A 643 -15.56 37.85 -21.17
N ALA A 644 -16.13 37.66 -19.99
CA ALA A 644 -17.57 37.52 -19.79
C ALA A 644 -17.95 37.78 -18.32
N LYS A 645 -19.26 37.89 -18.05
CA LYS A 645 -19.78 38.21 -16.71
C LYS A 645 -20.02 36.95 -15.88
N ALA A 646 -20.13 37.13 -14.57
CA ALA A 646 -20.61 36.07 -13.68
C ALA A 646 -21.99 35.58 -14.17
N GLY A 647 -22.13 34.27 -14.25
CA GLY A 647 -23.32 33.57 -14.73
C GLY A 647 -23.36 33.31 -16.24
N ASP A 648 -22.37 33.78 -17.00
CA ASP A 648 -22.28 33.49 -18.44
C ASP A 648 -21.64 32.12 -18.69
N LEU A 649 -22.21 31.36 -19.63
CA LEU A 649 -21.67 30.09 -20.12
C LEU A 649 -20.75 30.35 -21.31
N ILE A 650 -19.52 29.86 -21.22
CA ILE A 650 -18.61 29.71 -22.34
C ILE A 650 -18.68 28.28 -22.81
N ILE A 651 -18.96 28.08 -24.09
CA ILE A 651 -18.95 26.77 -24.75
C ILE A 651 -18.04 26.85 -25.97
N TRP A 652 -17.25 25.82 -26.21
CA TRP A 652 -16.33 25.76 -27.35
C TRP A 652 -16.29 24.37 -27.98
N HIS A 653 -15.95 24.36 -29.26
CA HIS A 653 -15.66 23.17 -30.03
C HIS A 653 -14.33 22.59 -29.54
N HIS A 654 -14.29 21.31 -29.16
CA HIS A 654 -13.10 20.68 -28.54
C HIS A 654 -11.83 20.70 -29.41
N ALA A 655 -11.98 20.97 -30.72
CA ALA A 655 -10.90 21.10 -31.68
C ALA A 655 -10.19 22.46 -31.60
N LEU A 656 -10.74 23.42 -30.88
CA LEU A 656 -10.03 24.65 -30.57
C LEU A 656 -8.95 24.37 -29.52
N PRO A 657 -7.67 24.69 -29.78
CA PRO A 657 -6.70 24.75 -28.72
C PRO A 657 -7.15 25.80 -27.72
N HIS A 658 -7.08 25.48 -26.45
CA HIS A 658 -7.60 26.33 -25.38
C HIS A 658 -6.82 26.17 -24.08
N GLY A 659 -7.01 27.10 -23.15
CA GLY A 659 -6.34 27.12 -21.86
C GLY A 659 -6.80 28.30 -21.02
N ALA A 660 -6.32 28.41 -19.79
CA ALA A 660 -6.52 29.63 -19.00
C ALA A 660 -5.32 30.56 -19.19
N SER A 661 -5.54 31.87 -19.20
CA SER A 661 -4.44 32.83 -19.13
C SER A 661 -3.90 32.93 -17.70
N PRO A 662 -2.67 33.46 -17.52
CA PRO A 662 -2.27 34.03 -16.26
C PRO A 662 -3.28 35.11 -15.80
N ASN A 663 -3.50 35.21 -14.49
CA ASN A 663 -4.38 36.23 -13.93
C ASN A 663 -3.55 37.46 -13.54
N ARG A 664 -3.69 38.53 -14.31
CA ARG A 664 -3.07 39.85 -14.09
C ARG A 664 -4.05 40.89 -13.54
N GLY A 665 -5.26 40.44 -13.17
CA GLY A 665 -6.29 41.26 -12.56
C GLY A 665 -6.09 41.43 -11.05
N THR A 666 -7.13 41.91 -10.36
CA THR A 666 -7.11 42.13 -8.90
C THR A 666 -7.94 41.14 -8.12
N LEU A 667 -8.79 40.34 -8.78
CA LEU A 667 -9.67 39.35 -8.17
C LEU A 667 -9.43 37.95 -8.75
N PRO A 668 -9.69 36.88 -7.98
CA PRO A 668 -9.61 35.52 -8.51
C PRO A 668 -10.69 35.24 -9.55
N ARG A 669 -10.33 34.44 -10.55
CA ARG A 669 -11.29 33.84 -11.46
C ARG A 669 -11.80 32.54 -10.86
N MET A 670 -13.11 32.41 -10.76
CA MET A 670 -13.77 31.16 -10.40
C MET A 670 -14.69 30.70 -11.53
N VAL A 671 -14.64 29.40 -11.84
CA VAL A 671 -15.56 28.80 -12.81
C VAL A 671 -16.04 27.45 -12.32
N GLN A 672 -17.19 27.04 -12.83
CA GLN A 672 -17.64 25.65 -12.81
C GLN A 672 -17.54 25.06 -14.22
N TYR A 673 -16.89 23.92 -14.39
CA TYR A 673 -16.86 23.23 -15.68
C TYR A 673 -18.15 22.43 -15.88
N ILE A 674 -18.66 22.46 -17.12
CA ILE A 674 -19.88 21.75 -17.51
C ILE A 674 -19.82 21.39 -18.97
N ASN A 675 -20.19 20.16 -19.29
CA ASN A 675 -20.24 19.70 -20.66
C ASN A 675 -21.34 18.65 -20.85
N PHE A 676 -21.74 18.47 -22.10
CA PHE A 676 -22.66 17.42 -22.52
C PHE A 676 -22.05 16.64 -23.68
N TYR A 677 -22.30 15.34 -23.70
CA TYR A 677 -21.89 14.46 -24.76
C TYR A 677 -22.98 13.44 -25.05
N PRO A 678 -23.07 12.90 -26.27
CA PRO A 678 -24.14 11.99 -26.65
C PRO A 678 -24.04 10.64 -25.94
N MET A 679 -25.19 10.03 -25.67
CA MET A 679 -25.31 8.66 -25.14
C MET A 679 -24.83 7.59 -26.12
N ALA A 680 -24.86 7.87 -27.42
CA ALA A 680 -24.38 6.99 -28.47
C ALA A 680 -23.45 7.74 -29.43
N SER A 681 -22.29 7.13 -29.68
CA SER A 681 -21.18 7.66 -30.50
C SER A 681 -21.48 7.73 -31.99
#